data_AF-J9UK66-F1
#
_entry.id   AF-J9UK66-F1
#
_cell.length_a   1.000
_cell.length_b   1.000
_cell.length_c   1.000
_cell.angle_alpha   90.00
_cell.angle_beta   90.00
_cell.angle_gamma   90.00
#
_symmetry.space_group_name_H-M   'P 1'
#
loop_
_entity.id
_entity.type
_entity.pdbx_description
1 polymer ?
#
loop_
_entity_poly.entity_id
_entity_poly.type
_entity_poly.pdbx_seq_one_letter_code
_entity_poly.pdbx_strand_id
1 'polypeptide(L)'
;MQKIDIDNLNPIIKELLKLRRVVSKEDIFDFFFQDIYSLSNPFNIRDMNAFVDRLKEAIEYNEKILIYGDKDADGVTAASIIYNTLKAVTKNVEAFVPNHEVGYGLSKDVIESYANSGVSLIITVDCGISNVEEVEFAREHSIDIIVTDHHDIPEILPNAYLIFNPKLSNTGFVSKNFSGCAVAFKLMQAFVFSYTKLYNKDIIILDYEIDKNTDKLKRIRALKSTNFVYSDDVFGFELVNNDNAYKSIYLDYYEEFLSEDEVLEELASYMFEGENVVLVLTGGEIRLKKLLRLYEKYELYLPEYDNVYDLLQLGANYGGVNIKSVKTLDEFALLLKVNIYKYDNILYRDLIIKMEIFRRMYYLSQKQLQNYIKRESILVLFGTVADVVPLIEENRAYIKCALAELEKPNHIRYNVILERIKLLNTKVDTQAVSWRLAPFINAAGRMGKPEYALRLLTSETREEAFQLSEEVYNLNETRKSLTESNFNIVCEYIKENNCMSYPIIIVKSDLIDRGLTGLIAGKVLSQYGKTAVILYESKEDGVCTGSIRSRGDDNARDMLEYSSVYLDKFGGHKNAAGFTVSVNNFEKFAKKIIKYASEENFNTSKDEKTYDLELDFKDINMQFAEYLELFEPYGFANEEPVFFTNRVTINSIEKINKNNKIHLKLQLQKNGSRANAIIWSSSEEECSKLEASNFINISYKIKINRFNGSKEVKIYIENYEIN
;
A
#
# COMPACT_ATOMS: atom_id res chain seq x y z
N MET A 1 17.69 -14.10 10.51
CA MET A 1 17.36 -12.77 11.09
C MET A 1 18.36 -12.58 12.23
N GLN A 2 19.37 -11.71 12.19
CA GLN A 2 19.45 -10.34 11.70
C GLN A 2 20.72 -10.16 10.85
N LYS A 3 20.58 -9.66 9.61
CA LYS A 3 21.74 -9.13 8.84
C LYS A 3 21.96 -7.63 9.09
N ILE A 4 20.99 -6.97 9.72
CA ILE A 4 20.99 -5.54 9.96
C ILE A 4 21.01 -5.29 11.46
N ASP A 5 22.02 -4.57 11.90
CA ASP A 5 22.08 -3.91 13.19
C ASP A 5 21.73 -2.44 12.96
N ILE A 6 20.55 -2.00 13.41
CA ILE A 6 20.06 -0.65 13.15
C ILE A 6 20.86 0.43 13.90
N ASP A 7 21.52 0.05 15.00
CA ASP A 7 22.36 0.95 15.77
C ASP A 7 23.69 1.20 15.03
N ASN A 8 24.17 0.19 14.31
CA ASN A 8 25.45 0.18 13.61
C ASN A 8 25.33 0.13 12.06
N LEU A 9 24.37 0.87 11.49
CA LEU A 9 24.26 0.99 10.02
C LEU A 9 25.46 1.72 9.40
N ASN A 10 25.86 1.28 8.21
CA ASN A 10 26.84 1.95 7.36
C ASN A 10 26.44 3.44 7.13
N PRO A 11 27.36 4.41 7.21
CA PRO A 11 27.04 5.83 7.04
C PRO A 11 26.32 6.16 5.72
N ILE A 12 26.70 5.52 4.61
CA ILE A 12 26.05 5.70 3.30
C ILE A 12 24.59 5.22 3.35
N ILE A 13 24.33 4.09 4.04
CA ILE A 13 22.97 3.58 4.24
C ILE A 13 22.16 4.56 5.09
N LYS A 14 22.74 5.13 6.16
CA LYS A 14 22.07 6.17 6.96
C LYS A 14 21.72 7.40 6.12
N GLU A 15 22.60 7.85 5.23
CA GLU A 15 22.30 8.97 4.32
C GLU A 15 21.18 8.63 3.33
N LEU A 16 21.19 7.43 2.75
CA LEU A 16 20.10 6.98 1.86
C LEU A 16 18.74 6.91 2.58
N LEU A 17 18.71 6.51 3.85
CA LEU A 17 17.49 6.51 4.67
C LEU A 17 17.02 7.94 4.97
N LYS A 18 17.95 8.86 5.28
CA LYS A 18 17.62 10.30 5.47
C LYS A 18 17.00 10.93 4.23
N LEU A 19 17.49 10.62 3.02
CA LEU A 19 16.89 11.09 1.76
C LEU A 19 15.42 10.65 1.62
N ARG A 20 15.05 9.53 2.25
CA ARG A 20 13.67 8.98 2.31
C ARG A 20 12.89 9.44 3.54
N ARG A 21 13.44 10.39 4.32
CA ARG A 21 12.88 10.86 5.60
C ARG A 21 12.73 9.76 6.66
N VAL A 22 13.50 8.68 6.53
CA VAL A 22 13.58 7.59 7.51
C VAL A 22 14.76 7.86 8.43
N VAL A 23 14.50 8.40 9.63
CA VAL A 23 15.55 8.93 10.51
C VAL A 23 15.50 8.35 11.91
N SER A 24 14.30 8.18 12.49
CA SER A 24 14.17 7.66 13.85
C SER A 24 14.46 6.15 13.89
N LYS A 25 14.78 5.61 15.07
CA LYS A 25 14.93 4.15 15.24
C LYS A 25 13.63 3.41 14.91
N GLU A 26 12.49 4.01 15.25
CA GLU A 26 11.17 3.51 14.88
C GLU A 26 11.03 3.38 13.36
N ASP A 27 11.29 4.46 12.61
CA ASP A 27 11.14 4.47 11.15
C ASP A 27 12.10 3.48 10.49
N ILE A 28 13.35 3.45 10.95
CA ILE A 28 14.39 2.54 10.44
C ILE A 28 13.98 1.09 10.67
N PHE A 29 13.45 0.78 11.85
CA PHE A 29 12.97 -0.56 12.17
C PHE A 29 11.81 -0.96 11.26
N ASP A 30 10.79 -0.10 11.11
CA ASP A 30 9.65 -0.39 10.24
C ASP A 30 10.09 -0.54 8.77
N PHE A 31 10.99 0.32 8.27
CA PHE A 31 11.49 0.26 6.89
C PHE A 31 12.10 -1.11 6.53
N PHE A 32 12.88 -1.70 7.43
CA PHE A 32 13.57 -2.97 7.21
C PHE A 32 12.76 -4.19 7.64
N PHE A 33 12.01 -4.10 8.74
CA PHE A 33 11.44 -5.27 9.41
C PHE A 33 9.91 -5.34 9.40
N GLN A 34 9.20 -4.24 9.10
CA GLN A 34 7.74 -4.29 9.02
C GLN A 34 7.31 -5.30 7.97
N ASP A 35 6.35 -6.14 8.34
CA ASP A 35 5.70 -7.11 7.48
C ASP A 35 4.19 -7.09 7.69
N ILE A 36 3.50 -7.92 6.92
CA ILE A 36 2.05 -7.95 6.84
C ILE A 36 1.34 -8.30 8.17
N TYR A 37 2.05 -8.87 9.15
CA TYR A 37 1.50 -9.19 10.47
C TYR A 37 1.78 -8.10 11.51
N SER A 38 2.58 -7.09 11.17
CA SER A 38 2.84 -5.89 11.97
C SER A 38 2.12 -4.66 11.43
N LEU A 39 1.12 -4.84 10.56
CA LEU A 39 0.24 -3.75 10.14
C LEU A 39 -0.52 -3.17 11.34
N SER A 40 -0.88 -1.89 11.26
CA SER A 40 -1.77 -1.20 12.19
C SER A 40 -3.09 -1.93 12.34
N ASN A 41 -3.62 -1.88 13.56
CA ASN A 41 -4.91 -2.45 13.90
C ASN A 41 -6.03 -1.71 13.15
N PRO A 42 -6.84 -2.39 12.32
CA PRO A 42 -7.91 -1.72 11.59
C PRO A 42 -8.98 -1.13 12.52
N PHE A 43 -9.15 -1.64 13.74
CA PHE A 43 -10.12 -1.06 14.70
C PHE A 43 -9.70 0.31 15.28
N ASN A 44 -8.46 0.76 15.02
CA ASN A 44 -8.08 2.15 15.29
C ASN A 44 -8.68 3.13 14.27
N ILE A 45 -9.17 2.64 13.12
CA ILE A 45 -9.87 3.46 12.13
C ILE A 45 -11.25 3.81 12.70
N ARG A 46 -11.60 5.09 12.69
CA ARG A 46 -12.88 5.60 13.15
C ARG A 46 -14.01 4.89 12.42
N ASP A 47 -15.09 4.59 13.14
CA ASP A 47 -16.30 3.96 12.61
C ASP A 47 -16.12 2.51 12.12
N MET A 48 -14.97 1.87 12.39
CA MET A 48 -14.71 0.47 11.97
C MET A 48 -15.66 -0.54 12.63
N ASN A 49 -16.03 -0.36 13.91
CA ASN A 49 -17.02 -1.23 14.56
C ASN A 49 -18.38 -1.11 13.85
N ALA A 50 -18.85 0.11 13.59
CA ALA A 50 -20.10 0.36 12.88
C ALA A 50 -20.11 -0.23 11.46
N PHE A 51 -18.96 -0.22 10.76
CA PHE A 51 -18.81 -0.89 9.47
C PHE A 51 -18.97 -2.41 9.56
N VAL A 52 -18.29 -3.04 10.52
CA VAL A 52 -18.39 -4.49 10.74
C VAL A 52 -19.82 -4.88 11.14
N ASP A 53 -20.45 -4.11 12.01
CA ASP A 53 -21.81 -4.38 12.49
C ASP A 53 -22.82 -4.24 11.36
N ARG A 54 -22.74 -3.18 10.54
CA ARG A 54 -23.65 -3.01 9.39
C ARG A 54 -23.52 -4.13 8.35
N LEU A 55 -22.31 -4.62 8.11
CA LEU A 55 -22.08 -5.77 7.21
C LEU A 55 -22.66 -7.06 7.80
N LYS A 56 -22.45 -7.30 9.09
CA LYS A 56 -23.02 -8.48 9.76
C LYS A 56 -24.54 -8.43 9.75
N GLU A 57 -25.13 -7.27 9.99
CA GLU A 57 -26.57 -7.03 9.87
C GLU A 57 -27.09 -7.34 8.47
N ALA A 58 -26.43 -6.83 7.42
CA ALA A 58 -26.79 -7.13 6.04
C ALA A 58 -26.77 -8.64 5.75
N ILE A 59 -25.77 -9.34 6.27
CA ILE A 59 -25.62 -10.79 6.09
C ILE A 59 -26.69 -11.56 6.88
N GLU A 60 -26.95 -11.17 8.13
CA GLU A 60 -27.94 -11.79 9.01
C GLU A 60 -29.36 -11.66 8.45
N TYR A 61 -29.72 -10.47 7.97
CA TYR A 61 -31.01 -10.20 7.33
C TYR A 61 -31.05 -10.58 5.85
N ASN A 62 -29.98 -11.18 5.33
CA ASN A 62 -29.87 -11.66 3.95
C ASN A 62 -30.16 -10.55 2.91
N GLU A 63 -29.77 -9.32 3.22
CA GLU A 63 -29.82 -8.15 2.35
C GLU A 63 -29.01 -8.39 1.06
N LYS A 64 -29.38 -7.69 -0.02
CA LYS A 64 -28.58 -7.68 -1.26
C LYS A 64 -27.57 -6.54 -1.19
N ILE A 65 -26.29 -6.92 -1.29
CA ILE A 65 -25.14 -6.03 -1.18
C ILE A 65 -24.52 -5.84 -2.57
N LEU A 66 -24.32 -4.59 -2.98
CA LEU A 66 -23.61 -4.24 -4.20
C LEU A 66 -22.25 -3.64 -3.87
N ILE A 67 -21.19 -4.17 -4.47
CA ILE A 67 -19.85 -3.57 -4.47
C ILE A 67 -19.69 -2.76 -5.75
N TYR A 68 -19.56 -1.45 -5.63
CA TYR A 68 -19.45 -0.54 -6.77
C TYR A 68 -18.01 -0.01 -6.85
N GLY A 69 -17.23 -0.50 -7.82
CA GLY A 69 -15.83 -0.06 -8.03
C GLY A 69 -15.66 0.89 -9.19
N ASP A 70 -14.47 1.48 -9.32
CA ASP A 70 -14.04 2.14 -10.56
C ASP A 70 -13.48 1.12 -11.58
N LYS A 71 -13.36 1.55 -12.84
CA LYS A 71 -13.02 0.71 -14.00
C LYS A 71 -11.53 0.46 -14.19
N ASP A 72 -10.69 1.16 -13.46
CA ASP A 72 -9.24 0.97 -13.53
C ASP A 72 -8.78 -0.16 -12.60
N ALA A 73 -7.48 -0.41 -12.56
CA ALA A 73 -6.94 -1.51 -11.79
C ALA A 73 -7.12 -1.34 -10.28
N ASP A 74 -7.11 -0.13 -9.72
CA ASP A 74 -7.29 0.06 -8.28
C ASP A 74 -8.76 -0.20 -7.90
N GLY A 75 -9.71 0.40 -8.62
CA GLY A 75 -11.14 0.14 -8.43
C GLY A 75 -11.54 -1.33 -8.65
N VAL A 76 -11.06 -1.96 -9.73
CA VAL A 76 -11.37 -3.38 -10.01
C VAL A 76 -10.77 -4.29 -8.93
N THR A 77 -9.55 -4.02 -8.46
CA THR A 77 -8.90 -4.84 -7.42
C THR A 77 -9.55 -4.60 -6.06
N ALA A 78 -9.92 -3.38 -5.71
CA ALA A 78 -10.65 -3.05 -4.50
C ALA A 78 -12.02 -3.75 -4.46
N ALA A 79 -12.76 -3.73 -5.56
CA ALA A 79 -14.05 -4.41 -5.68
C ALA A 79 -13.88 -5.92 -5.53
N SER A 80 -12.83 -6.47 -6.14
CA SER A 80 -12.48 -7.89 -6.03
C SER A 80 -12.16 -8.31 -4.59
N ILE A 81 -11.46 -7.47 -3.80
CA ILE A 81 -11.14 -7.76 -2.38
C ILE A 81 -12.42 -7.89 -1.56
N ILE A 82 -13.32 -6.90 -1.63
CA ILE A 82 -14.56 -6.94 -0.85
C ILE A 82 -15.45 -8.10 -1.31
N TYR A 83 -15.61 -8.27 -2.63
CA TYR A 83 -16.42 -9.37 -3.18
C TYR A 83 -15.89 -10.75 -2.79
N ASN A 84 -14.58 -11.02 -2.96
CA ASN A 84 -13.96 -12.30 -2.59
C ASN A 84 -14.11 -12.59 -1.08
N THR A 85 -14.20 -11.55 -0.25
CA THR A 85 -14.36 -11.68 1.20
C THR A 85 -15.81 -11.98 1.55
N LEU A 86 -16.76 -11.18 1.06
CA LEU A 86 -18.18 -11.33 1.40
C LEU A 86 -18.81 -12.58 0.78
N LYS A 87 -18.40 -12.98 -0.43
CA LYS A 87 -18.91 -14.19 -1.08
C LYS A 87 -18.61 -15.47 -0.29
N ALA A 88 -17.60 -15.44 0.58
CA ALA A 88 -17.29 -16.57 1.47
C ALA A 88 -18.34 -16.77 2.57
N VAL A 89 -19.18 -15.76 2.87
CA VAL A 89 -20.13 -15.76 3.99
C VAL A 89 -21.58 -15.45 3.58
N THR A 90 -21.82 -14.88 2.40
CA THR A 90 -23.17 -14.66 1.84
C THR A 90 -23.23 -14.95 0.34
N LYS A 91 -24.43 -15.28 -0.15
CA LYS A 91 -24.71 -15.43 -1.59
C LYS A 91 -25.33 -14.18 -2.22
N ASN A 92 -25.77 -13.22 -1.40
CA ASN A 92 -26.47 -12.02 -1.84
C ASN A 92 -25.50 -10.83 -1.99
N VAL A 93 -24.38 -11.07 -2.68
CA VAL A 93 -23.39 -10.05 -2.99
C VAL A 93 -23.08 -10.04 -4.48
N GLU A 94 -23.05 -8.86 -5.07
CA GLU A 94 -22.69 -8.63 -6.46
C GLU A 94 -21.60 -7.55 -6.53
N ALA A 95 -20.76 -7.60 -7.56
CA ALA A 95 -19.76 -6.57 -7.83
C ALA A 95 -19.97 -5.98 -9.22
N PHE A 96 -19.89 -4.65 -9.30
CA PHE A 96 -20.11 -3.86 -10.51
C PHE A 96 -18.96 -2.87 -10.70
N VAL A 97 -18.55 -2.69 -11.95
CA VAL A 97 -17.58 -1.67 -12.37
C VAL A 97 -18.10 -0.98 -13.65
N PRO A 98 -18.14 0.36 -13.70
CA PRO A 98 -18.78 1.09 -14.80
C PRO A 98 -17.94 1.02 -16.08
N ASN A 99 -18.60 0.93 -17.24
CA ASN A 99 -17.94 1.10 -18.53
C ASN A 99 -17.83 2.61 -18.92
N HIS A 100 -17.31 2.93 -20.10
CA HIS A 100 -17.16 4.33 -20.54
C HIS A 100 -18.49 5.05 -20.84
N GLU A 101 -19.57 4.30 -21.08
CA GLU A 101 -20.90 4.84 -21.36
C GLU A 101 -21.55 5.36 -20.08
N VAL A 102 -21.38 4.64 -18.96
CA VAL A 102 -21.88 5.03 -17.64
C VAL A 102 -21.18 6.29 -17.10
N GLY A 103 -19.90 6.49 -17.43
CA GLY A 103 -19.12 7.66 -16.99
C GLY A 103 -18.14 7.36 -15.86
N TYR A 104 -17.80 8.36 -15.05
CA TYR A 104 -16.90 8.24 -13.89
C TYR A 104 -17.68 8.49 -12.60
N GLY A 105 -17.39 7.70 -11.57
CA GLY A 105 -18.09 7.73 -10.28
C GLY A 105 -19.43 6.98 -10.28
N LEU A 106 -20.25 7.26 -9.27
CA LEU A 106 -21.60 6.72 -9.15
C LEU A 106 -22.51 7.26 -10.27
N SER A 107 -23.51 6.46 -10.64
CA SER A 107 -24.57 6.84 -11.59
C SER A 107 -25.94 6.60 -10.97
N LYS A 108 -26.83 7.61 -11.03
CA LYS A 108 -28.21 7.51 -10.54
C LYS A 108 -28.98 6.40 -11.27
N ASP A 109 -28.78 6.23 -12.58
CA ASP A 109 -29.42 5.18 -13.36
C ASP A 109 -29.01 3.77 -12.90
N VAL A 110 -27.72 3.61 -12.55
CA VAL A 110 -27.21 2.33 -12.02
C VAL A 110 -27.79 2.08 -10.62
N ILE A 111 -27.80 3.11 -9.76
CA ILE A 111 -28.40 3.02 -8.41
C ILE A 111 -29.87 2.65 -8.50
N GLU A 112 -30.65 3.30 -9.37
CA GLU A 112 -32.07 3.01 -9.59
C GLU A 112 -32.28 1.57 -10.09
N SER A 113 -31.47 1.12 -11.06
CA SER A 113 -31.53 -0.26 -11.54
C SER A 113 -31.29 -1.28 -10.42
N TYR A 114 -30.30 -1.04 -9.55
CA TYR A 114 -30.01 -1.94 -8.44
C TYR A 114 -31.04 -1.84 -7.31
N ALA A 115 -31.57 -0.65 -7.02
CA ALA A 115 -32.71 -0.45 -6.12
C ALA A 115 -33.91 -1.30 -6.57
N ASN A 116 -34.24 -1.26 -7.86
CA ASN A 116 -35.31 -2.06 -8.47
C ASN A 116 -35.05 -3.57 -8.39
N SER A 117 -33.79 -4.00 -8.28
CA SER A 117 -33.43 -5.40 -8.05
C SER A 117 -33.44 -5.79 -6.56
N GLY A 118 -33.72 -4.86 -5.65
CA GLY A 118 -33.83 -5.07 -4.21
C GLY A 118 -32.49 -4.97 -3.46
N VAL A 119 -31.48 -4.31 -4.03
CA VAL A 119 -30.27 -3.92 -3.29
C VAL A 119 -30.65 -2.92 -2.21
N SER A 120 -30.13 -3.14 -0.99
CA SER A 120 -30.35 -2.27 0.18
C SER A 120 -29.05 -1.74 0.78
N LEU A 121 -27.89 -2.28 0.35
CA LEU A 121 -26.57 -1.80 0.75
C LEU A 121 -25.64 -1.67 -0.47
N ILE A 122 -25.08 -0.50 -0.68
CA ILE A 122 -24.01 -0.25 -1.65
C ILE A 122 -22.72 0.07 -0.89
N ILE A 123 -21.61 -0.55 -1.30
CA ILE A 123 -20.27 -0.23 -0.82
C ILE A 123 -19.46 0.25 -2.03
N THR A 124 -19.11 1.53 -2.05
CA THR A 124 -18.23 2.06 -3.10
C THR A 124 -16.79 1.77 -2.76
N VAL A 125 -15.98 1.51 -3.79
CA VAL A 125 -14.54 1.33 -3.67
C VAL A 125 -13.84 2.15 -4.74
N ASP A 126 -12.82 2.90 -4.33
CA ASP A 126 -12.05 3.77 -5.21
C ASP A 126 -12.89 4.84 -5.94
N CYS A 127 -14.05 5.17 -5.36
CA CYS A 127 -14.94 6.21 -5.86
C CYS A 127 -15.96 6.59 -4.79
N GLY A 128 -16.73 7.65 -5.06
CA GLY A 128 -17.88 8.06 -4.26
C GLY A 128 -17.65 9.28 -3.38
N ILE A 129 -16.41 9.66 -3.04
CA ILE A 129 -16.16 10.79 -2.12
C ILE A 129 -16.66 12.13 -2.65
N SER A 130 -16.76 12.28 -3.97
CA SER A 130 -17.26 13.49 -4.64
C SER A 130 -18.70 13.37 -5.16
N ASN A 131 -19.37 12.23 -4.93
CA ASN A 131 -20.69 11.92 -5.48
C ASN A 131 -21.83 12.27 -4.51
N VAL A 132 -21.96 13.56 -4.18
CA VAL A 132 -22.94 14.04 -3.18
C VAL A 132 -24.38 13.74 -3.60
N GLU A 133 -24.74 14.06 -4.84
CA GLU A 133 -26.11 13.88 -5.33
C GLU A 133 -26.48 12.40 -5.52
N GLU A 134 -25.55 11.58 -5.98
CA GLU A 134 -25.81 10.15 -6.18
C GLU A 134 -25.98 9.41 -4.84
N VAL A 135 -25.20 9.79 -3.83
CA VAL A 135 -25.35 9.26 -2.47
C VAL A 135 -26.69 9.64 -1.87
N GLU A 136 -27.14 10.89 -2.03
CA GLU A 136 -28.46 11.31 -1.54
C GLU A 136 -29.58 10.57 -2.30
N PHE A 137 -29.45 10.42 -3.62
CA PHE A 137 -30.40 9.66 -4.43
C PHE A 137 -30.52 8.19 -3.99
N ALA A 138 -29.41 7.52 -3.63
CA ALA A 138 -29.44 6.17 -3.08
C ALA A 138 -30.26 6.10 -1.79
N ARG A 139 -30.09 7.09 -0.90
CA ARG A 139 -30.82 7.16 0.37
C ARG A 139 -32.31 7.38 0.17
N GLU A 140 -32.71 8.21 -0.78
CA GLU A 140 -34.12 8.39 -1.16
C GLU A 140 -34.76 7.06 -1.62
N HIS A 141 -33.95 6.13 -2.13
CA HIS A 141 -34.35 4.77 -2.52
C HIS A 141 -34.17 3.74 -1.40
N SER A 142 -33.98 4.16 -0.14
CA SER A 142 -33.77 3.30 1.02
C SER A 142 -32.55 2.37 0.89
N ILE A 143 -31.50 2.85 0.22
CA ILE A 143 -30.22 2.17 0.13
C ILE A 143 -29.24 2.85 1.06
N ASP A 144 -28.67 2.07 1.99
CA ASP A 144 -27.48 2.51 2.72
C ASP A 144 -26.28 2.50 1.79
N ILE A 145 -25.47 3.55 1.85
CA ILE A 145 -24.23 3.63 1.08
C ILE A 145 -23.03 3.84 1.99
N ILE A 146 -22.05 2.96 1.88
CA ILE A 146 -20.75 3.07 2.55
C ILE A 146 -19.75 3.51 1.49
N VAL A 147 -19.18 4.70 1.66
CA VAL A 147 -18.19 5.24 0.73
C VAL A 147 -16.79 4.84 1.17
N THR A 148 -16.03 4.17 0.31
CA THR A 148 -14.61 3.85 0.55
C THR A 148 -13.77 4.37 -0.61
N ASP A 149 -12.88 5.30 -0.31
CA ASP A 149 -12.19 6.10 -1.34
C ASP A 149 -10.83 6.58 -0.81
N HIS A 150 -9.98 7.10 -1.69
CA HIS A 150 -8.69 7.70 -1.35
C HIS A 150 -8.38 8.97 -2.17
N HIS A 151 -9.29 9.38 -3.06
CA HIS A 151 -9.21 10.64 -3.80
C HIS A 151 -9.19 11.86 -2.88
N ASP A 152 -8.84 13.02 -3.46
CA ASP A 152 -8.79 14.29 -2.73
C ASP A 152 -10.17 14.67 -2.17
N ILE A 153 -10.18 15.25 -0.98
CA ILE A 153 -11.40 15.56 -0.24
C ILE A 153 -12.07 16.79 -0.85
N PRO A 154 -13.35 16.70 -1.28
CA PRO A 154 -14.11 17.85 -1.77
C PRO A 154 -14.55 18.76 -0.62
N GLU A 155 -15.02 19.98 -0.95
CA GLU A 155 -15.57 20.91 0.05
C GLU A 155 -16.83 20.38 0.74
N ILE A 156 -17.67 19.66 0.00
CA ILE A 156 -18.92 19.07 0.48
C ILE A 156 -18.79 17.55 0.40
N LEU A 157 -18.91 16.89 1.55
CA LEU A 157 -18.91 15.44 1.65
C LEU A 157 -20.30 14.86 1.36
N PRO A 158 -20.38 13.67 0.75
CA PRO A 158 -21.65 12.97 0.55
C PRO A 158 -22.28 12.56 1.89
N ASN A 159 -23.61 12.56 1.96
CA ASN A 159 -24.36 12.14 3.15
C ASN A 159 -24.43 10.61 3.29
N ALA A 160 -23.30 9.92 3.23
CA ALA A 160 -23.24 8.45 3.26
C ALA A 160 -23.54 7.88 4.66
N TYR A 161 -23.89 6.59 4.74
CA TYR A 161 -24.02 5.88 6.02
C TYR A 161 -22.68 5.86 6.77
N LEU A 162 -21.59 5.58 6.05
CA LEU A 162 -20.20 5.65 6.52
C LEU A 162 -19.28 6.16 5.40
N ILE A 163 -18.20 6.84 5.78
CA ILE A 163 -17.16 7.30 4.83
C ILE A 163 -15.78 6.91 5.35
N PHE A 164 -15.05 6.15 4.54
CA PHE A 164 -13.67 5.79 4.76
C PHE A 164 -12.80 6.42 3.69
N ASN A 165 -12.06 7.46 4.06
CA ASN A 165 -11.02 8.03 3.23
C ASN A 165 -9.79 8.41 4.08
N PRO A 166 -8.59 7.88 3.80
CA PRO A 166 -7.38 8.16 4.59
C PRO A 166 -6.99 9.64 4.68
N LYS A 167 -7.42 10.47 3.73
CA LYS A 167 -7.10 11.91 3.68
C LYS A 167 -8.01 12.76 4.57
N LEU A 168 -9.13 12.21 5.07
CA LEU A 168 -9.97 12.90 6.05
C LEU A 168 -9.23 13.10 7.38
N SER A 169 -9.60 14.14 8.13
CA SER A 169 -9.06 14.39 9.47
C SER A 169 -9.62 13.40 10.50
N ASN A 170 -8.80 13.01 11.48
CA ASN A 170 -9.19 12.18 12.63
C ASN A 170 -9.83 10.84 12.24
N THR A 171 -9.27 10.19 11.23
CA THR A 171 -9.78 8.91 10.70
C THR A 171 -9.17 7.69 11.35
N GLY A 172 -8.02 7.81 12.01
CA GLY A 172 -7.28 6.67 12.56
C GLY A 172 -6.50 5.84 11.52
N PHE A 173 -6.55 6.19 10.23
CA PHE A 173 -5.61 5.64 9.24
C PHE A 173 -4.19 6.12 9.57
N VAL A 174 -3.24 5.18 9.63
CA VAL A 174 -1.83 5.50 9.89
C VAL A 174 -1.10 6.09 8.67
N SER A 175 -1.69 5.98 7.49
CA SER A 175 -1.14 6.50 6.23
C SER A 175 -2.23 7.22 5.46
N LYS A 176 -1.89 8.38 4.90
CA LYS A 176 -2.73 9.08 3.91
C LYS A 176 -2.52 8.56 2.48
N ASN A 177 -1.54 7.67 2.30
CA ASN A 177 -1.08 7.19 1.00
C ASN A 177 -1.68 5.82 0.68
N PHE A 178 -2.81 5.40 1.26
CA PHE A 178 -3.45 4.16 0.83
C PHE A 178 -4.15 4.37 -0.52
N SER A 179 -4.05 3.37 -1.40
CA SER A 179 -4.90 3.27 -2.58
C SER A 179 -6.29 2.73 -2.20
N GLY A 180 -7.28 2.82 -3.09
CA GLY A 180 -8.62 2.27 -2.88
C GLY A 180 -8.60 0.78 -2.49
N CYS A 181 -7.78 -0.05 -3.15
CA CYS A 181 -7.67 -1.46 -2.79
C CYS A 181 -7.00 -1.69 -1.42
N ALA A 182 -6.07 -0.82 -0.99
CA ALA A 182 -5.48 -0.89 0.34
C ALA A 182 -6.49 -0.50 1.44
N VAL A 183 -7.34 0.51 1.18
CA VAL A 183 -8.48 0.86 2.05
C VAL A 183 -9.44 -0.33 2.15
N ALA A 184 -9.87 -0.90 1.02
CA ALA A 184 -10.74 -2.07 0.98
C ALA A 184 -10.16 -3.26 1.77
N PHE A 185 -8.86 -3.52 1.63
CA PHE A 185 -8.16 -4.55 2.40
C PHE A 185 -8.24 -4.30 3.90
N LYS A 186 -8.02 -3.07 4.36
CA LYS A 186 -8.07 -2.71 5.79
C LYS A 186 -9.45 -2.91 6.39
N LEU A 187 -10.49 -2.49 5.68
CA LEU A 187 -11.88 -2.70 6.10
C LEU A 187 -12.20 -4.19 6.19
N MET A 188 -11.85 -4.95 5.15
CA MET A 188 -12.07 -6.40 5.13
C MET A 188 -11.19 -7.16 6.14
N GLN A 189 -10.04 -6.61 6.54
CA GLN A 189 -9.23 -7.17 7.62
C GLN A 189 -9.99 -7.15 8.96
N ALA A 190 -10.67 -6.05 9.30
CA ALA A 190 -11.53 -5.99 10.49
C ALA A 190 -12.72 -6.95 10.37
N PHE A 191 -13.37 -6.98 9.21
CA PHE A 191 -14.48 -7.89 8.96
C PHE A 191 -14.06 -9.36 9.11
N VAL A 192 -12.93 -9.79 8.55
CA VAL A 192 -12.42 -11.16 8.74
C VAL A 192 -12.03 -11.42 10.20
N PHE A 193 -11.43 -10.46 10.89
CA PHE A 193 -11.14 -10.58 12.32
C PHE A 193 -12.41 -10.77 13.16
N SER A 194 -13.54 -10.22 12.71
CA SER A 194 -14.82 -10.31 13.41
C SER A 194 -15.41 -11.72 13.51
N TYR A 195 -14.87 -12.68 12.76
CA TYR A 195 -15.21 -14.11 12.84
C TYR A 195 -14.26 -14.90 13.74
N THR A 196 -13.26 -14.24 14.34
CA THR A 196 -12.33 -14.88 15.27
C THR A 196 -12.91 -14.92 16.69
N LYS A 197 -12.38 -15.83 17.52
CA LYS A 197 -12.81 -15.98 18.92
C LYS A 197 -12.44 -14.78 19.81
N LEU A 198 -11.65 -13.83 19.33
CA LEU A 198 -11.24 -12.63 20.08
C LEU A 198 -12.08 -11.38 19.75
N TYR A 199 -12.93 -11.43 18.72
CA TYR A 199 -13.76 -10.28 18.38
C TYR A 199 -14.69 -9.90 19.54
N ASN A 200 -14.72 -8.61 19.89
CA ASN A 200 -15.46 -8.02 20.99
C ASN A 200 -15.19 -8.65 22.38
N LYS A 201 -14.01 -9.28 22.55
CA LYS A 201 -13.55 -9.74 23.86
C LYS A 201 -12.57 -8.77 24.47
N ASP A 202 -12.65 -8.62 25.78
CA ASP A 202 -11.68 -7.88 26.56
C ASP A 202 -10.42 -8.73 26.73
N ILE A 203 -9.32 -8.27 26.16
CA ILE A 203 -8.01 -8.91 26.25
C ILE A 203 -7.22 -8.21 27.35
N ILE A 204 -6.88 -8.95 28.39
CA ILE A 204 -6.11 -8.44 29.53
C ILE A 204 -4.70 -9.02 29.49
N ILE A 205 -3.72 -8.16 29.20
CA ILE A 205 -2.32 -8.49 29.48
C ILE A 205 -2.12 -8.34 30.97
N LEU A 206 -1.86 -9.44 31.67
CA LEU A 206 -1.62 -9.46 33.10
C LEU A 206 -0.14 -9.74 33.39
N ASP A 207 0.48 -8.86 34.17
CA ASP A 207 1.86 -9.01 34.61
C ASP A 207 1.99 -8.74 36.09
N TYR A 208 2.58 -9.68 36.82
CA TYR A 208 2.69 -9.56 38.26
C TYR A 208 4.01 -10.14 38.77
N GLU A 209 4.33 -9.91 40.03
CA GLU A 209 5.45 -10.51 40.74
C GLU A 209 4.99 -10.92 42.13
N ILE A 210 5.25 -12.18 42.52
CA ILE A 210 4.98 -12.71 43.85
C ILE A 210 6.31 -13.11 44.46
N ASP A 211 6.55 -12.71 45.72
CA ASP A 211 7.72 -13.17 46.47
C ASP A 211 7.65 -14.67 46.69
N LYS A 212 8.70 -15.39 46.30
CA LYS A 212 8.73 -16.86 46.39
C LYS A 212 8.78 -17.40 47.82
N ASN A 213 9.21 -16.59 48.78
CA ASN A 213 9.38 -17.02 50.17
C ASN A 213 8.17 -16.64 51.03
N THR A 214 7.54 -15.50 50.74
CA THR A 214 6.44 -14.98 51.56
C THR A 214 5.06 -15.18 50.93
N ASP A 215 4.99 -15.61 49.66
CA ASP A 215 3.75 -15.66 48.86
C ASP A 215 2.96 -14.34 48.94
N LYS A 216 3.68 -13.21 49.04
CA LYS A 216 3.11 -11.86 48.99
C LYS A 216 3.24 -11.30 47.59
N LEU A 217 2.23 -10.55 47.17
CA LEU A 217 2.28 -9.79 45.93
C LEU A 217 3.35 -8.69 46.09
N LYS A 218 4.22 -8.53 45.11
CA LYS A 218 5.18 -7.42 45.07
C LYS A 218 4.69 -6.31 44.16
N ARG A 219 4.12 -6.72 43.05
CA ARG A 219 3.66 -5.84 41.98
C ARG A 219 2.63 -6.56 41.13
N ILE A 220 1.64 -5.83 40.67
CA ILE A 220 0.66 -6.30 39.69
C ILE A 220 0.30 -5.18 38.73
N ARG A 221 0.19 -5.50 37.45
CA ARG A 221 -0.06 -4.55 36.37
C ARG A 221 -0.93 -5.22 35.31
N ALA A 222 -1.87 -4.48 34.76
CA ALA A 222 -2.74 -4.99 33.71
C ALA A 222 -3.05 -3.93 32.65
N LEU A 223 -3.08 -4.35 31.38
CA LEU A 223 -3.50 -3.52 30.25
C LEU A 223 -4.68 -4.21 29.57
N LYS A 224 -5.79 -3.48 29.47
CA LYS A 224 -7.02 -3.92 28.81
C LYS A 224 -7.06 -3.42 27.36
N SER A 225 -7.57 -4.25 26.46
CA SER A 225 -7.94 -3.84 25.11
C SER A 225 -9.14 -4.61 24.61
N THR A 226 -9.93 -3.99 23.73
CA THR A 226 -11.03 -4.66 23.02
C THR A 226 -10.76 -4.53 21.53
N ASN A 227 -10.83 -5.63 20.77
CA ASN A 227 -10.39 -5.65 19.37
C ASN A 227 -8.96 -5.11 19.16
N PHE A 228 -8.08 -5.27 20.17
CA PHE A 228 -6.73 -4.69 20.24
C PHE A 228 -6.66 -3.16 20.23
N VAL A 229 -7.76 -2.45 20.49
CA VAL A 229 -7.75 -1.03 20.81
C VAL A 229 -7.58 -0.91 22.32
N TYR A 230 -6.53 -0.22 22.75
CA TYR A 230 -6.19 -0.13 24.17
C TYR A 230 -7.20 0.73 24.92
N SER A 231 -7.51 0.35 26.16
CA SER A 231 -8.21 1.22 27.10
C SER A 231 -7.33 2.43 27.44
N ASP A 232 -7.96 3.58 27.73
CA ASP A 232 -7.26 4.77 28.24
C ASP A 232 -6.72 4.52 29.67
N ASP A 233 -7.37 3.64 30.43
CA ASP A 233 -6.98 3.28 31.79
C ASP A 233 -6.00 2.10 31.81
N VAL A 234 -4.95 2.23 32.63
CA VAL A 234 -3.97 1.18 32.90
C VAL A 234 -3.91 0.88 34.38
N PHE A 235 -4.04 -0.38 34.73
CA PHE A 235 -4.00 -0.84 36.11
C PHE A 235 -2.57 -1.16 36.55
N GLY A 236 -2.17 -0.70 37.74
CA GLY A 236 -0.88 -1.07 38.30
C GLY A 236 -0.68 -0.65 39.75
N PHE A 237 -0.28 -1.61 40.59
CA PHE A 237 0.06 -1.39 42.00
C PHE A 237 1.37 -2.08 42.36
N GLU A 238 2.16 -1.44 43.23
CA GLU A 238 3.41 -2.00 43.76
C GLU A 238 3.54 -1.81 45.28
N LEU A 239 4.16 -2.79 45.93
CA LEU A 239 4.42 -2.79 47.37
C LEU A 239 5.51 -1.76 47.70
N VAL A 240 5.25 -0.86 48.65
CA VAL A 240 6.11 0.31 48.92
C VAL A 240 6.88 0.19 50.23
N ASN A 241 6.37 -0.59 51.20
CA ASN A 241 6.93 -0.74 52.54
C ASN A 241 6.85 -2.21 53.00
N ASN A 242 7.59 -2.56 54.05
CA ASN A 242 7.47 -3.88 54.73
C ASN A 242 6.09 -4.09 55.39
N ASP A 243 5.25 -3.06 55.45
CA ASP A 243 3.96 -3.02 56.16
C ASP A 243 2.75 -3.38 55.27
N ASN A 244 2.94 -4.14 54.19
CA ASN A 244 1.86 -4.62 53.30
C ASN A 244 1.02 -3.52 52.63
N ALA A 245 1.59 -2.35 52.38
CA ALA A 245 0.93 -1.23 51.73
C ALA A 245 1.34 -1.12 50.25
N TYR A 246 0.36 -0.95 49.37
CA TYR A 246 0.51 -0.83 47.93
C TYR A 246 0.16 0.58 47.47
N LYS A 247 0.96 1.14 46.55
CA LYS A 247 0.62 2.39 45.86
C LYS A 247 0.33 2.12 44.40
N SER A 248 -0.45 3.00 43.78
CA SER A 248 -0.62 3.01 42.33
C SER A 248 0.71 3.34 41.62
N ILE A 249 0.95 2.70 40.49
CA ILE A 249 2.13 2.93 39.63
C ILE A 249 1.87 4.04 38.61
N TYR A 250 0.62 4.16 38.14
CA TYR A 250 0.29 4.97 36.97
C TYR A 250 -0.68 6.12 37.27
N LEU A 251 -1.45 6.04 38.36
CA LEU A 251 -2.47 7.03 38.70
C LEU A 251 -1.97 7.87 39.88
N ASP A 252 -1.53 9.09 39.59
CA ASP A 252 -1.04 10.03 40.62
C ASP A 252 -2.13 10.47 41.61
N TYR A 253 -3.41 10.31 41.27
CA TYR A 253 -4.56 10.69 42.13
C TYR A 253 -4.95 9.63 43.16
N TYR A 254 -4.43 8.40 43.07
CA TYR A 254 -4.55 7.42 44.16
C TYR A 254 -3.54 7.80 45.25
N GLU A 255 -3.89 8.80 46.08
CA GLU A 255 -3.07 9.21 47.23
C GLU A 255 -3.12 8.19 48.38
N GLU A 256 -4.10 7.28 48.35
CA GLU A 256 -4.31 6.26 49.39
C GLU A 256 -3.50 4.98 49.10
N PHE A 257 -2.87 4.45 50.16
CA PHE A 257 -2.25 3.13 50.11
C PHE A 257 -3.31 2.06 50.29
N LEU A 258 -3.30 1.06 49.42
CA LEU A 258 -4.19 -0.10 49.49
C LEU A 258 -3.52 -1.28 50.20
N SER A 259 -4.32 -2.16 50.81
CA SER A 259 -3.91 -3.48 51.27
C SER A 259 -3.78 -4.47 50.10
N GLU A 260 -3.25 -5.68 50.35
CA GLU A 260 -3.12 -6.71 49.30
C GLU A 260 -4.49 -7.19 48.78
N ASP A 261 -5.47 -7.34 49.66
CA ASP A 261 -6.86 -7.69 49.33
C ASP A 261 -7.56 -6.58 48.53
N GLU A 262 -7.44 -5.32 48.95
CA GLU A 262 -8.01 -4.18 48.20
C GLU A 262 -7.44 -4.09 46.77
N VAL A 263 -6.13 -4.32 46.58
CA VAL A 263 -5.52 -4.38 45.24
C VAL A 263 -6.09 -5.52 44.39
N LEU A 264 -6.39 -6.67 44.99
CA LEU A 264 -6.97 -7.80 44.26
C LEU A 264 -8.45 -7.54 43.91
N GLU A 265 -9.21 -6.87 44.77
CA GLU A 265 -10.58 -6.43 44.48
C GLU A 265 -10.63 -5.39 43.35
N GLU A 266 -9.71 -4.42 43.37
CA GLU A 266 -9.57 -3.41 42.32
C GLU A 266 -9.17 -4.05 40.98
N LEU A 267 -8.26 -5.05 41.00
CA LEU A 267 -7.92 -5.80 39.79
C LEU A 267 -9.12 -6.57 39.25
N ALA A 268 -9.87 -7.25 40.12
CA ALA A 268 -11.07 -7.97 39.72
C ALA A 268 -12.09 -7.01 39.09
N SER A 269 -12.27 -5.82 39.68
CA SER A 269 -13.17 -4.78 39.18
C SER A 269 -12.71 -4.25 37.82
N TYR A 270 -11.41 -3.94 37.66
CA TYR A 270 -10.81 -3.54 36.38
C TYR A 270 -10.98 -4.60 35.28
N MET A 271 -10.95 -5.87 35.66
CA MET A 271 -11.23 -6.98 34.75
C MET A 271 -12.73 -7.17 34.45
N PHE A 272 -13.64 -6.71 35.32
CA PHE A 272 -15.07 -7.05 35.33
C PHE A 272 -16.01 -5.90 34.92
N GLU A 273 -15.64 -5.12 33.92
CA GLU A 273 -16.59 -4.18 33.29
C GLU A 273 -17.37 -4.79 32.10
N GLY A 274 -17.18 -6.08 31.81
CA GLY A 274 -17.88 -6.78 30.72
C GLY A 274 -17.86 -8.31 30.83
N GLU A 275 -18.76 -8.98 30.11
CA GLU A 275 -18.75 -10.44 29.92
C GLU A 275 -17.71 -10.79 28.82
N ASN A 276 -17.03 -11.94 28.91
CA ASN A 276 -16.09 -12.51 27.91
C ASN A 276 -14.62 -12.01 27.94
N VAL A 277 -13.94 -12.16 29.07
CA VAL A 277 -12.52 -11.77 29.26
C VAL A 277 -11.54 -12.86 28.78
N VAL A 278 -10.45 -12.45 28.12
CA VAL A 278 -9.31 -13.29 27.75
C VAL A 278 -8.06 -12.84 28.49
N LEU A 279 -7.42 -13.77 29.21
CA LEU A 279 -6.20 -13.50 29.96
C LEU A 279 -4.96 -13.85 29.14
N VAL A 280 -3.97 -12.97 29.15
CA VAL A 280 -2.67 -13.20 28.52
C VAL A 280 -1.57 -13.03 29.55
N LEU A 281 -0.81 -14.10 29.79
CA LEU A 281 0.22 -14.20 30.83
C LEU A 281 1.54 -14.70 30.23
N THR A 282 2.68 -14.24 30.76
CA THR A 282 3.98 -14.85 30.46
C THR A 282 4.18 -16.09 31.34
N GLY A 283 3.98 -17.31 30.83
CA GLY A 283 4.00 -18.55 31.63
C GLY A 283 2.61 -19.14 31.93
N GLY A 284 1.56 -18.60 31.31
CA GLY A 284 0.24 -19.23 31.17
C GLY A 284 -0.42 -19.70 32.46
N GLU A 285 -1.04 -20.89 32.41
CA GLU A 285 -1.81 -21.47 33.50
C GLU A 285 -1.02 -21.65 34.81
N ILE A 286 0.29 -21.92 34.72
CA ILE A 286 1.13 -22.10 35.92
C ILE A 286 1.15 -20.80 36.73
N ARG A 287 1.23 -19.67 36.04
CA ARG A 287 1.15 -18.36 36.69
C ARG A 287 -0.27 -18.04 37.14
N LEU A 288 -1.29 -18.37 36.34
CA LEU A 288 -2.65 -18.14 36.78
C LEU A 288 -2.97 -18.86 38.10
N LYS A 289 -2.56 -20.14 38.25
CA LYS A 289 -2.74 -20.90 39.50
C LYS A 289 -2.11 -20.23 40.72
N LYS A 290 -0.99 -19.51 40.56
CA LYS A 290 -0.37 -18.77 41.67
C LYS A 290 -1.16 -17.54 42.06
N LEU A 291 -1.72 -16.84 41.07
CA LEU A 291 -2.58 -15.69 41.33
C LEU A 291 -3.87 -16.12 42.00
N LEU A 292 -4.50 -17.21 41.53
CA LEU A 292 -5.73 -17.74 42.14
C LEU A 292 -5.54 -18.11 43.62
N ARG A 293 -4.36 -18.63 44.02
CA ARG A 293 -4.05 -18.88 45.43
C ARG A 293 -4.00 -17.61 46.29
N LEU A 294 -3.65 -16.46 45.71
CA LEU A 294 -3.72 -15.18 46.43
C LEU A 294 -5.16 -14.76 46.64
N TYR A 295 -6.01 -14.90 45.62
CA TYR A 295 -7.45 -14.66 45.76
C TYR A 295 -8.07 -15.57 46.83
N GLU A 296 -7.77 -16.87 46.79
CA GLU A 296 -8.21 -17.84 47.80
C GLU A 296 -7.77 -17.47 49.22
N LYS A 297 -6.54 -16.95 49.39
CA LYS A 297 -5.99 -16.52 50.70
C LYS A 297 -6.83 -15.42 51.36
N TYR A 298 -7.46 -14.55 50.57
CA TYR A 298 -8.28 -13.43 51.05
C TYR A 298 -9.79 -13.69 50.91
N GLU A 299 -10.21 -14.92 50.60
CA GLU A 299 -11.61 -15.27 50.35
C GLU A 299 -12.24 -14.46 49.20
N LEU A 300 -11.41 -14.03 48.25
CA LEU A 300 -11.81 -13.32 47.03
C LEU A 300 -11.93 -14.29 45.85
N TYR A 301 -12.62 -13.85 44.81
CA TYR A 301 -12.78 -14.61 43.57
C TYR A 301 -12.29 -13.78 42.38
N LEU A 302 -11.45 -14.38 41.55
CA LEU A 302 -11.15 -13.82 40.24
C LEU A 302 -12.40 -13.96 39.36
N PRO A 303 -12.81 -12.91 38.63
CA PRO A 303 -13.95 -12.99 37.72
C PRO A 303 -13.81 -14.11 36.69
N GLU A 304 -14.94 -14.57 36.16
CA GLU A 304 -14.95 -15.59 35.10
C GLU A 304 -14.21 -15.09 33.85
N TYR A 305 -13.43 -15.98 33.25
CA TYR A 305 -12.64 -15.71 32.05
C TYR A 305 -12.77 -16.87 31.06
N ASP A 306 -12.74 -16.56 29.76
CA ASP A 306 -13.00 -17.54 28.71
C ASP A 306 -11.78 -18.41 28.41
N ASN A 307 -10.61 -17.79 28.32
CA ASN A 307 -9.38 -18.43 27.87
C ASN A 307 -8.15 -17.78 28.48
N VAL A 308 -7.07 -18.57 28.56
CA VAL A 308 -5.76 -18.12 29.05
C VAL A 308 -4.72 -18.42 27.98
N TYR A 309 -3.99 -17.40 27.55
CA TYR A 309 -2.90 -17.53 26.59
C TYR A 309 -1.54 -17.38 27.26
N ASP A 310 -0.62 -18.28 26.93
CA ASP A 310 0.80 -18.16 27.28
C ASP A 310 1.58 -17.51 26.14
N LEU A 311 2.10 -16.31 26.40
CA LEU A 311 2.87 -15.53 25.43
C LEU A 311 4.13 -16.27 24.95
N LEU A 312 4.81 -17.00 25.84
CA LEU A 312 6.03 -17.72 25.50
C LEU A 312 5.71 -18.90 24.59
N GLN A 313 4.68 -19.69 24.94
CA GLN A 313 4.26 -20.84 24.16
C GLN A 313 3.81 -20.43 22.74
N LEU A 314 3.06 -19.34 22.63
CA LEU A 314 2.69 -18.77 21.34
C LEU A 314 3.92 -18.36 20.50
N GLY A 315 4.91 -17.72 21.13
CA GLY A 315 6.17 -17.37 20.46
C GLY A 315 6.97 -18.57 19.95
N ALA A 316 7.03 -19.66 20.73
CA ALA A 316 7.68 -20.90 20.27
C ALA A 316 6.92 -21.55 19.10
N ASN A 317 5.59 -21.62 19.19
CA ASN A 317 4.78 -22.35 18.22
C ASN A 317 4.64 -21.61 16.88
N TYR A 318 4.43 -20.30 16.92
CA TYR A 318 4.07 -19.50 15.73
C TYR A 318 5.14 -18.50 15.32
N GLY A 319 5.99 -18.07 16.25
CA GLY A 319 7.12 -17.20 15.96
C GLY A 319 8.38 -17.96 15.52
N GLY A 320 8.41 -19.29 15.70
CA GLY A 320 9.62 -20.09 15.48
C GLY A 320 10.77 -19.69 16.41
N VAL A 321 10.46 -19.09 17.56
CA VAL A 321 11.45 -18.53 18.48
C VAL A 321 11.93 -19.61 19.44
N ASN A 322 13.25 -19.78 19.54
CA ASN A 322 13.83 -20.57 20.61
C ASN A 322 13.81 -19.74 21.91
N ILE A 323 12.76 -19.91 22.73
CA ILE A 323 12.58 -19.14 23.97
C ILE A 323 13.81 -19.22 24.89
N LYS A 324 14.58 -20.33 24.87
CA LYS A 324 15.78 -20.49 25.71
C LYS A 324 16.90 -19.51 25.36
N SER A 325 16.92 -18.95 24.15
CA SER A 325 17.94 -17.96 23.75
C SER A 325 17.53 -16.52 24.04
N VAL A 326 16.31 -16.29 24.52
CA VAL A 326 15.76 -14.94 24.77
C VAL A 326 15.89 -14.61 26.25
N LYS A 327 16.50 -13.47 26.57
CA LYS A 327 16.76 -13.03 27.95
C LYS A 327 15.86 -11.88 28.38
N THR A 328 15.42 -11.04 27.45
CA THR A 328 14.60 -9.85 27.75
C THR A 328 13.32 -9.80 26.91
N LEU A 329 12.35 -8.99 27.34
CA LEU A 329 11.11 -8.75 26.58
C LEU A 329 11.41 -8.07 25.24
N ASP A 330 12.32 -7.10 25.23
CA ASP A 330 12.73 -6.38 24.03
C ASP A 330 13.40 -7.32 23.01
N GLU A 331 14.29 -8.22 23.45
CA GLU A 331 14.85 -9.27 22.58
C GLU A 331 13.75 -10.16 21.99
N PHE A 332 12.76 -10.54 22.79
CA PHE A 332 11.63 -11.34 22.33
C PHE A 332 10.80 -10.61 21.27
N ALA A 333 10.46 -9.35 21.53
CA ALA A 333 9.70 -8.49 20.65
C ALA A 333 10.40 -8.29 19.30
N LEU A 334 11.70 -7.95 19.32
CA LEU A 334 12.49 -7.70 18.12
C LEU A 334 12.67 -8.96 17.27
N LEU A 335 12.84 -10.15 17.89
CA LEU A 335 12.86 -11.43 17.17
C LEU A 335 11.54 -11.70 16.44
N LEU A 336 10.44 -11.25 17.03
CA LEU A 336 9.11 -11.30 16.46
C LEU A 336 8.79 -10.09 15.58
N LYS A 337 9.75 -9.20 15.27
CA LYS A 337 9.53 -8.00 14.45
C LYS A 337 8.45 -7.05 15.00
N VAL A 338 8.30 -7.01 16.33
CA VAL A 338 7.52 -5.99 17.02
C VAL A 338 8.43 -4.77 17.24
N ASN A 339 7.99 -3.61 16.77
CA ASN A 339 8.73 -2.37 16.89
C ASN A 339 8.58 -1.79 18.30
N ILE A 340 9.58 -2.04 19.16
CA ILE A 340 9.56 -1.57 20.55
C ILE A 340 9.81 -0.07 20.67
N TYR A 341 10.48 0.54 19.69
CA TYR A 341 10.92 1.93 19.74
C TYR A 341 9.75 2.93 19.73
N LYS A 342 8.57 2.50 19.24
CA LYS A 342 7.31 3.27 19.28
C LYS A 342 6.87 3.64 20.70
N TYR A 343 7.36 2.90 21.69
CA TYR A 343 6.86 2.93 23.06
C TYR A 343 7.92 3.38 24.07
N ASP A 344 9.09 3.83 23.64
CA ASP A 344 10.22 4.14 24.54
C ASP A 344 9.89 5.23 25.58
N ASN A 345 8.95 6.14 25.26
CA ASN A 345 8.51 7.21 26.16
C ASN A 345 7.19 6.89 26.91
N ILE A 346 6.73 5.64 26.89
CA ILE A 346 5.48 5.23 27.56
C ILE A 346 5.81 4.48 28.85
N LEU A 347 5.24 4.94 29.97
CA LEU A 347 5.51 4.41 31.31
C LEU A 347 5.20 2.89 31.44
N TYR A 348 4.15 2.43 30.76
CA TYR A 348 3.71 1.03 30.74
C TYR A 348 4.07 0.29 29.44
N ARG A 349 5.15 0.71 28.76
CA ARG A 349 5.59 0.12 27.47
C ARG A 349 5.68 -1.40 27.45
N ASP A 350 6.10 -2.03 28.56
CA ASP A 350 6.23 -3.49 28.63
C ASP A 350 4.89 -4.20 28.43
N LEU A 351 3.77 -3.61 28.90
CA LEU A 351 2.44 -4.18 28.71
C LEU A 351 1.99 -4.04 27.26
N ILE A 352 2.25 -2.89 26.63
CA ILE A 352 1.98 -2.66 25.20
C ILE A 352 2.79 -3.64 24.35
N ILE A 353 4.09 -3.82 24.63
CA ILE A 353 4.95 -4.75 23.90
C ILE A 353 4.41 -6.19 24.03
N LYS A 354 3.98 -6.61 25.23
CA LYS A 354 3.32 -7.91 25.42
C LYS A 354 2.02 -8.04 24.62
N MET A 355 1.22 -6.97 24.55
CA MET A 355 0.00 -6.92 23.72
C MET A 355 0.32 -7.06 22.24
N GLU A 356 1.32 -6.33 21.73
CA GLU A 356 1.71 -6.41 20.32
C GLU A 356 2.30 -7.77 19.95
N ILE A 357 3.10 -8.38 20.84
CA ILE A 357 3.56 -9.76 20.68
C ILE A 357 2.35 -10.69 20.60
N PHE A 358 1.39 -10.56 21.52
CA PHE A 358 0.20 -11.40 21.55
C PHE A 358 -0.63 -11.25 20.26
N ARG A 359 -0.94 -10.02 19.85
CA ARG A 359 -1.67 -9.70 18.62
C ARG A 359 -1.01 -10.36 17.41
N ARG A 360 0.30 -10.18 17.27
CA ARG A 360 1.07 -10.77 16.16
C ARG A 360 1.02 -12.29 16.18
N MET A 361 1.28 -12.92 17.33
CA MET A 361 1.27 -14.38 17.43
C MET A 361 -0.13 -14.94 17.22
N TYR A 362 -1.15 -14.22 17.65
CA TYR A 362 -2.54 -14.59 17.37
C TYR A 362 -2.79 -14.58 15.86
N TYR A 363 -2.43 -13.53 15.12
CA TYR A 363 -2.57 -13.50 13.66
C TYR A 363 -1.80 -14.63 12.97
N LEU A 364 -0.58 -14.92 13.41
CA LEU A 364 0.22 -16.06 12.91
C LEU A 364 -0.33 -17.44 13.30
N SER A 365 -1.20 -17.51 14.31
CA SER A 365 -1.90 -18.75 14.67
C SER A 365 -3.17 -18.98 13.85
N GLN A 366 -3.76 -17.90 13.30
CA GLN A 366 -5.01 -17.98 12.54
C GLN A 366 -4.75 -18.29 11.06
N LYS A 367 -4.93 -19.56 10.67
CA LYS A 367 -4.70 -20.01 9.28
C LYS A 367 -5.62 -19.31 8.26
N GLN A 368 -6.89 -19.10 8.61
CA GLN A 368 -7.84 -18.42 7.72
C GLN A 368 -7.43 -16.96 7.46
N LEU A 369 -7.07 -16.23 8.52
CA LEU A 369 -6.59 -14.85 8.41
C LEU A 369 -5.30 -14.77 7.59
N GLN A 370 -4.35 -15.68 7.80
CA GLN A 370 -3.13 -15.76 6.99
C GLN A 370 -3.41 -16.00 5.50
N ASN A 371 -4.31 -16.94 5.20
CA ASN A 371 -4.69 -17.23 3.82
C ASN A 371 -5.35 -16.01 3.16
N TYR A 372 -6.24 -15.32 3.87
CA TYR A 372 -6.85 -14.07 3.41
C TYR A 372 -5.78 -13.01 3.14
N ILE A 373 -4.94 -12.71 4.13
CA ILE A 373 -3.91 -11.68 4.06
C ILE A 373 -2.99 -11.90 2.84
N LYS A 374 -2.47 -13.13 2.69
CA LYS A 374 -1.59 -13.50 1.58
C LYS A 374 -2.29 -13.38 0.23
N ARG A 375 -3.51 -13.92 0.10
CA ARG A 375 -4.28 -13.93 -1.15
C ARG A 375 -4.66 -12.52 -1.61
N GLU A 376 -5.17 -11.69 -0.70
CA GLU A 376 -5.67 -10.36 -1.05
C GLU A 376 -4.57 -9.31 -1.11
N SER A 377 -3.41 -9.51 -0.45
CA SER A 377 -2.25 -8.62 -0.64
C SER A 377 -1.77 -8.55 -2.10
N ILE A 378 -2.00 -9.61 -2.89
CA ILE A 378 -1.72 -9.60 -4.33
C ILE A 378 -2.60 -8.60 -5.08
N LEU A 379 -3.88 -8.48 -4.72
CA LEU A 379 -4.76 -7.46 -5.28
C LEU A 379 -4.32 -6.06 -4.85
N VAL A 380 -3.92 -5.90 -3.58
CA VAL A 380 -3.36 -4.63 -3.08
C VAL A 380 -2.15 -4.20 -3.92
N LEU A 381 -1.25 -5.14 -4.22
CA LEU A 381 -0.10 -4.88 -5.10
C LEU A 381 -0.51 -4.41 -6.49
N PHE A 382 -1.56 -4.99 -7.07
CA PHE A 382 -1.99 -4.68 -8.43
C PHE A 382 -2.55 -3.26 -8.50
N GLY A 383 -3.46 -2.90 -7.58
CA GLY A 383 -4.06 -1.57 -7.51
C GLY A 383 -3.04 -0.50 -7.12
N THR A 384 -2.32 -0.69 -6.00
CA THR A 384 -1.36 0.30 -5.47
C THR A 384 -0.26 0.66 -6.50
N VAL A 385 0.29 -0.34 -7.21
CA VAL A 385 1.32 -0.07 -8.24
C VAL A 385 0.71 0.51 -9.51
N ALA A 386 -0.51 0.12 -9.89
CA ALA A 386 -1.18 0.68 -11.05
C ALA A 386 -1.54 2.16 -10.88
N ASP A 387 -1.94 2.54 -9.67
CA ASP A 387 -2.30 3.91 -9.31
C ASP A 387 -1.08 4.78 -8.89
N VAL A 388 0.13 4.21 -8.95
CA VAL A 388 1.39 4.93 -8.70
C VAL A 388 1.40 5.58 -7.30
N VAL A 389 0.88 4.85 -6.32
CA VAL A 389 0.80 5.29 -4.93
C VAL A 389 2.16 5.13 -4.23
N PRO A 390 2.54 6.01 -3.28
CA PRO A 390 3.82 5.92 -2.56
C PRO A 390 4.09 4.54 -1.94
N LEU A 391 5.24 3.93 -2.24
CA LEU A 391 5.64 2.61 -1.71
C LEU A 391 6.45 2.71 -0.40
N ILE A 392 5.92 3.51 0.51
CA ILE A 392 6.44 3.76 1.85
C ILE A 392 5.44 3.23 2.90
N GLU A 393 5.81 3.30 4.19
CA GLU A 393 4.92 2.93 5.31
C GLU A 393 4.29 1.52 5.09
N GLU A 394 3.00 1.35 5.36
CA GLU A 394 2.32 0.06 5.25
C GLU A 394 2.16 -0.47 3.83
N ASN A 395 2.09 0.41 2.81
CA ASN A 395 2.08 -0.03 1.40
C ASN A 395 3.26 -0.94 1.13
N ARG A 396 4.43 -0.59 1.66
CA ARG A 396 5.65 -1.37 1.53
C ARG A 396 5.51 -2.79 2.09
N ALA A 397 4.80 -2.97 3.21
CA ALA A 397 4.54 -4.28 3.80
C ALA A 397 3.56 -5.12 2.96
N TYR A 398 2.51 -4.50 2.40
CA TYR A 398 1.61 -5.15 1.44
C TYR A 398 2.36 -5.66 0.22
N ILE A 399 3.15 -4.79 -0.41
CA ILE A 399 3.91 -5.10 -1.63
C ILE A 399 4.93 -6.22 -1.36
N LYS A 400 5.68 -6.16 -0.24
CA LYS A 400 6.64 -7.21 0.13
C LYS A 400 5.97 -8.58 0.26
N CYS A 401 4.82 -8.64 0.94
CA CYS A 401 4.06 -9.88 1.10
C CYS A 401 3.58 -10.42 -0.25
N ALA A 402 2.98 -9.55 -1.06
CA ALA A 402 2.44 -9.91 -2.37
C ALA A 402 3.51 -10.43 -3.34
N LEU A 403 4.65 -9.74 -3.43
CA LEU A 403 5.76 -10.17 -4.30
C LEU A 403 6.30 -11.55 -3.88
N ALA A 404 6.43 -11.81 -2.58
CA ALA A 404 6.83 -13.12 -2.08
C ALA A 404 5.82 -14.23 -2.42
N GLU A 405 4.52 -13.94 -2.35
CA GLU A 405 3.48 -14.89 -2.75
C GLU A 405 3.42 -15.10 -4.27
N LEU A 406 3.77 -14.10 -5.09
CA LEU A 406 3.85 -14.22 -6.55
C LEU A 406 5.05 -15.03 -7.06
N GLU A 407 6.11 -15.21 -6.27
CA GLU A 407 7.22 -16.12 -6.63
C GLU A 407 6.74 -17.57 -6.73
N LYS A 408 5.76 -17.95 -5.91
CA LYS A 408 5.13 -19.28 -5.89
C LYS A 408 3.62 -19.14 -5.69
N PRO A 409 2.88 -18.73 -6.72
CA PRO A 409 1.46 -18.40 -6.60
C PRO A 409 0.66 -19.67 -6.33
N ASN A 410 0.08 -19.77 -5.13
CA ASN A 410 -0.75 -20.91 -4.73
C ASN A 410 -2.19 -20.81 -5.27
N HIS A 411 -2.66 -19.61 -5.62
CA HIS A 411 -4.03 -19.40 -6.06
C HIS A 411 -4.16 -19.52 -7.59
N ILE A 412 -5.18 -20.28 -8.02
CA ILE A 412 -5.39 -20.69 -9.41
C ILE A 412 -5.45 -19.50 -10.40
N ARG A 413 -6.21 -18.45 -10.06
CA ARG A 413 -6.36 -17.25 -10.89
C ARG A 413 -5.02 -16.52 -11.13
N TYR A 414 -4.20 -16.33 -10.10
CA TYR A 414 -2.90 -15.65 -10.26
C TYR A 414 -1.90 -16.51 -11.04
N ASN A 415 -1.93 -17.82 -10.84
CA ASN A 415 -1.10 -18.74 -11.63
C ASN A 415 -1.41 -18.59 -13.14
N VAL A 416 -2.70 -18.61 -13.50
CA VAL A 416 -3.16 -18.44 -14.89
C VAL A 416 -2.83 -17.06 -15.46
N ILE A 417 -3.00 -15.99 -14.68
CA ILE A 417 -2.63 -14.62 -15.09
C ILE A 417 -1.12 -14.56 -15.39
N LEU A 418 -0.28 -15.01 -14.45
CA LEU A 418 1.17 -14.99 -14.58
C LEU A 418 1.66 -15.87 -15.73
N GLU A 419 1.03 -17.02 -15.98
CA GLU A 419 1.32 -17.88 -17.12
C GLU A 419 1.05 -17.12 -18.43
N ARG A 420 -0.15 -16.53 -18.57
CA ARG A 420 -0.58 -15.81 -19.77
C ARG A 420 0.35 -14.65 -20.11
N ILE A 421 0.76 -13.88 -19.11
CA ILE A 421 1.66 -12.75 -19.33
C ILE A 421 3.14 -13.13 -19.27
N LYS A 422 3.51 -14.42 -19.23
CA LYS A 422 4.90 -14.92 -19.20
C LYS A 422 5.74 -14.40 -18.02
N LEU A 423 5.14 -14.37 -16.83
CA LEU A 423 5.79 -14.06 -15.55
C LEU A 423 5.83 -15.25 -14.58
N LEU A 424 5.10 -16.34 -14.87
CA LEU A 424 5.14 -17.53 -14.03
C LEU A 424 6.57 -18.09 -13.94
N ASN A 425 7.01 -18.44 -12.73
CA ASN A 425 8.36 -18.93 -12.42
C ASN A 425 9.50 -17.93 -12.74
N THR A 426 9.20 -16.63 -12.81
CA THR A 426 10.20 -15.56 -12.93
C THR A 426 10.28 -14.75 -11.63
N LYS A 427 11.36 -13.99 -11.40
CA LYS A 427 11.38 -12.99 -10.32
C LYS A 427 10.42 -11.87 -10.73
N VAL A 428 9.34 -11.69 -9.96
CA VAL A 428 8.40 -10.57 -10.14
C VAL A 428 8.84 -9.46 -9.20
N ASP A 429 9.06 -8.27 -9.75
CA ASP A 429 9.31 -7.04 -9.01
C ASP A 429 8.23 -5.99 -9.35
N THR A 430 8.28 -4.84 -8.68
CA THR A 430 7.34 -3.74 -8.92
C THR A 430 7.39 -3.20 -10.34
N GLN A 431 8.54 -3.27 -11.02
CA GLN A 431 8.66 -2.89 -12.42
C GLN A 431 7.88 -3.87 -13.31
N ALA A 432 8.03 -5.18 -13.11
CA ALA A 432 7.24 -6.19 -13.83
C ALA A 432 5.73 -5.98 -13.61
N VAL A 433 5.32 -5.64 -12.39
CA VAL A 433 3.92 -5.31 -12.09
C VAL A 433 3.48 -4.06 -12.86
N SER A 434 4.22 -2.96 -12.75
CA SER A 434 3.90 -1.67 -13.40
C SER A 434 3.86 -1.74 -14.93
N TRP A 435 4.78 -2.48 -15.55
CA TRP A 435 4.93 -2.49 -17.01
C TRP A 435 4.17 -3.61 -17.72
N ARG A 436 3.81 -4.69 -17.02
CA ARG A 436 3.17 -5.86 -17.65
C ARG A 436 1.81 -6.15 -17.07
N LEU A 437 1.70 -6.21 -15.75
CA LEU A 437 0.49 -6.68 -15.08
C LEU A 437 -0.56 -5.57 -14.90
N ALA A 438 -0.17 -4.39 -14.43
CA ALA A 438 -1.08 -3.25 -14.33
C ALA A 438 -1.68 -2.85 -15.70
N PRO A 439 -0.91 -2.78 -16.81
CA PRO A 439 -1.47 -2.52 -18.14
C PRO A 439 -2.35 -3.66 -18.66
N PHE A 440 -2.09 -4.91 -18.25
CA PHE A 440 -2.91 -6.05 -18.61
C PHE A 440 -4.31 -5.95 -17.99
N ILE A 441 -4.41 -5.68 -16.68
CA ILE A 441 -5.70 -5.49 -16.00
C ILE A 441 -6.43 -4.25 -16.52
N ASN A 442 -5.72 -3.11 -16.62
CA ASN A 442 -6.29 -1.84 -17.11
C ASN A 442 -6.76 -1.90 -18.58
N ALA A 443 -6.30 -2.87 -19.36
CA ALA A 443 -6.74 -3.01 -20.74
C ALA A 443 -8.24 -3.24 -20.83
N ALA A 444 -8.82 -4.00 -19.91
CA ALA A 444 -10.25 -4.28 -19.89
C ALA A 444 -11.08 -2.99 -19.79
N GLY A 445 -10.80 -2.15 -18.79
CA GLY A 445 -11.45 -0.85 -18.63
C GLY A 445 -11.21 0.09 -19.81
N ARG A 446 -9.97 0.17 -20.32
CA ARG A 446 -9.66 1.02 -21.49
C ARG A 446 -10.40 0.61 -22.76
N MET A 447 -10.64 -0.69 -22.93
CA MET A 447 -11.38 -1.27 -24.05
C MET A 447 -12.89 -1.38 -23.80
N GLY A 448 -13.40 -0.76 -22.73
CA GLY A 448 -14.84 -0.67 -22.45
C GLY A 448 -15.47 -1.94 -21.87
N LYS A 449 -14.65 -2.88 -21.40
CA LYS A 449 -15.07 -4.17 -20.83
C LYS A 449 -14.47 -4.46 -19.43
N PRO A 450 -14.51 -3.51 -18.47
CA PRO A 450 -13.87 -3.69 -17.15
C PRO A 450 -14.39 -4.91 -16.38
N GLU A 451 -15.62 -5.36 -16.63
CA GLU A 451 -16.22 -6.55 -16.04
C GLU A 451 -15.42 -7.83 -16.32
N TYR A 452 -14.65 -7.89 -17.42
CA TYR A 452 -13.78 -9.03 -17.71
C TYR A 452 -12.61 -9.12 -16.74
N ALA A 453 -12.01 -7.98 -16.38
CA ALA A 453 -10.95 -7.94 -15.39
C ALA A 453 -11.48 -8.25 -13.98
N LEU A 454 -12.64 -7.71 -13.62
CA LEU A 454 -13.31 -8.03 -12.36
C LEU A 454 -13.57 -9.53 -12.25
N ARG A 455 -14.24 -10.12 -13.24
CA ARG A 455 -14.54 -11.57 -13.25
C ARG A 455 -13.28 -12.43 -13.22
N LEU A 456 -12.21 -12.01 -13.91
CA LEU A 456 -10.93 -12.71 -13.88
C LEU A 456 -10.36 -12.73 -12.46
N LEU A 457 -10.34 -11.58 -11.79
CA LEU A 457 -9.84 -11.43 -10.42
C LEU A 457 -10.75 -12.04 -9.36
N THR A 458 -12.02 -12.32 -9.68
CA THR A 458 -12.99 -13.00 -8.80
C THR A 458 -13.24 -14.49 -9.15
N SER A 459 -12.58 -15.01 -10.18
CA SER A 459 -12.74 -16.40 -10.65
C SER A 459 -12.33 -17.48 -9.63
N GLU A 460 -13.12 -18.55 -9.56
CA GLU A 460 -12.90 -19.68 -8.62
C GLU A 460 -12.43 -20.96 -9.33
N THR A 461 -12.64 -21.06 -10.64
CA THR A 461 -12.26 -22.24 -11.44
C THR A 461 -11.09 -21.93 -12.37
N ARG A 462 -10.32 -22.96 -12.73
CA ARG A 462 -9.17 -22.79 -13.64
C ARG A 462 -9.65 -22.42 -15.03
N GLU A 463 -10.74 -23.05 -15.46
CA GLU A 463 -11.32 -22.95 -16.78
C GLU A 463 -11.82 -21.53 -17.03
N GLU A 464 -12.59 -20.97 -16.09
CA GLU A 464 -13.05 -19.59 -16.17
C GLU A 464 -11.87 -18.60 -16.14
N ALA A 465 -10.92 -18.79 -15.21
CA ALA A 465 -9.74 -17.95 -15.13
C ALA A 465 -8.93 -17.96 -16.45
N PHE A 466 -8.79 -19.13 -17.08
CA PHE A 466 -8.07 -19.29 -18.34
C PHE A 466 -8.74 -18.56 -19.49
N GLN A 467 -10.06 -18.74 -19.63
CA GLN A 467 -10.85 -18.07 -20.66
C GLN A 467 -10.80 -16.55 -20.49
N LEU A 468 -11.08 -16.04 -19.28
CA LEU A 468 -11.06 -14.60 -19.02
C LEU A 468 -9.65 -14.00 -19.17
N SER A 469 -8.61 -14.73 -18.77
CA SER A 469 -7.22 -14.30 -18.96
C SER A 469 -6.86 -14.16 -20.45
N GLU A 470 -7.39 -15.03 -21.31
CA GLU A 470 -7.24 -14.93 -22.75
C GLU A 470 -7.96 -13.71 -23.34
N GLU A 471 -9.20 -13.48 -22.92
CA GLU A 471 -9.97 -12.30 -23.33
C GLU A 471 -9.27 -11.00 -22.93
N VAL A 472 -8.85 -10.88 -21.66
CA VAL A 472 -8.12 -9.70 -21.15
C VAL A 472 -6.78 -9.54 -21.88
N TYR A 473 -6.10 -10.63 -22.23
CA TYR A 473 -4.88 -10.58 -23.04
C TYR A 473 -5.14 -10.01 -24.43
N ASN A 474 -6.19 -10.48 -25.11
CA ASN A 474 -6.58 -10.00 -26.44
C ASN A 474 -6.98 -8.52 -26.41
N LEU A 475 -7.69 -8.07 -25.36
CA LEU A 475 -8.00 -6.66 -25.13
C LEU A 475 -6.71 -5.84 -24.94
N ASN A 476 -5.72 -6.35 -24.21
CA ASN A 476 -4.44 -5.67 -24.04
C ASN A 476 -3.64 -5.56 -25.34
N GLU A 477 -3.60 -6.61 -26.17
CA GLU A 477 -2.93 -6.55 -27.48
C GLU A 477 -3.65 -5.58 -28.42
N THR A 478 -4.98 -5.58 -28.44
CA THR A 478 -5.79 -4.63 -29.21
C THR A 478 -5.52 -3.20 -28.76
N ARG A 479 -5.54 -2.95 -27.44
CA ARG A 479 -5.20 -1.64 -26.85
C ARG A 479 -3.81 -1.18 -27.27
N LYS A 480 -2.78 -2.05 -27.25
CA LYS A 480 -1.43 -1.69 -27.68
C LYS A 480 -1.40 -1.27 -29.15
N SER A 481 -2.03 -2.07 -30.02
CA SER A 481 -2.11 -1.80 -31.46
C SER A 481 -2.78 -0.44 -31.74
N LEU A 482 -3.96 -0.20 -31.15
CA LEU A 482 -4.71 1.05 -31.30
C LEU A 482 -3.96 2.26 -30.72
N THR A 483 -3.27 2.06 -29.59
CA THR A 483 -2.45 3.14 -29.00
C THR A 483 -1.33 3.54 -29.97
N GLU A 484 -0.72 2.59 -30.67
CA GLU A 484 0.33 2.87 -31.66
C GLU A 484 -0.24 3.58 -32.91
N SER A 485 -1.35 3.08 -33.47
CA SER A 485 -1.98 3.72 -34.64
C SER A 485 -2.42 5.15 -34.32
N ASN A 486 -3.08 5.36 -33.18
CA ASN A 486 -3.59 6.68 -32.81
C ASN A 486 -2.46 7.64 -32.46
N PHE A 487 -1.38 7.14 -31.86
CA PHE A 487 -0.20 7.94 -31.60
C PHE A 487 0.46 8.45 -32.90
N ASN A 488 0.49 7.62 -33.95
CA ASN A 488 1.01 8.03 -35.26
C ASN A 488 0.14 9.13 -35.89
N ILE A 489 -1.20 8.99 -35.84
CA ILE A 489 -2.15 10.03 -36.28
C ILE A 489 -1.89 11.35 -35.53
N VAL A 490 -1.72 11.29 -34.21
CA VAL A 490 -1.41 12.46 -33.38
C VAL A 490 -0.06 13.08 -33.76
N CYS A 491 0.97 12.28 -34.04
CA CYS A 491 2.28 12.79 -34.47
C CYS A 491 2.23 13.47 -35.84
N GLU A 492 1.42 12.97 -36.78
CA GLU A 492 1.18 13.63 -38.07
C GLU A 492 0.47 14.96 -37.85
N TYR A 493 -0.60 14.99 -37.06
CA TYR A 493 -1.31 16.23 -36.71
C TYR A 493 -0.39 17.29 -36.08
N ILE A 494 0.48 16.89 -35.14
CA ILE A 494 1.45 17.77 -34.48
C ILE A 494 2.39 18.43 -35.50
N LYS A 495 2.85 17.66 -36.49
CA LYS A 495 3.74 18.15 -37.55
C LYS A 495 3.02 19.11 -38.49
N GLU A 496 1.84 18.73 -38.97
CA GLU A 496 1.05 19.52 -39.93
C GLU A 496 0.57 20.86 -39.37
N ASN A 497 0.23 20.90 -38.08
CA ASN A 497 -0.31 22.09 -37.41
C ASN A 497 0.73 22.88 -36.61
N ASN A 498 2.02 22.51 -36.71
CA ASN A 498 3.12 23.15 -35.99
C ASN A 498 2.84 23.31 -34.48
N CYS A 499 2.24 22.30 -33.85
CA CYS A 499 1.82 22.36 -32.44
C CYS A 499 3.01 22.58 -31.49
N MET A 500 4.22 22.25 -31.92
CA MET A 500 5.46 22.47 -31.16
C MET A 500 5.78 23.94 -30.92
N SER A 501 5.15 24.87 -31.64
CA SER A 501 5.32 26.32 -31.42
C SER A 501 4.64 26.84 -30.15
N TYR A 502 3.68 26.09 -29.58
CA TYR A 502 2.96 26.45 -28.36
C TYR A 502 3.67 25.92 -27.10
N PRO A 503 3.40 26.48 -25.90
CA PRO A 503 3.95 25.97 -24.64
C PRO A 503 3.44 24.56 -24.31
N ILE A 504 2.25 24.20 -24.80
CA ILE A 504 1.61 22.89 -24.64
C ILE A 504 1.15 22.34 -25.98
N ILE A 505 1.10 21.01 -26.09
CA ILE A 505 0.62 20.31 -27.29
C ILE A 505 -0.86 20.00 -27.10
N ILE A 506 -1.73 20.55 -27.95
CA ILE A 506 -3.17 20.27 -27.94
C ILE A 506 -3.55 19.59 -29.24
N VAL A 507 -4.21 18.44 -29.16
CA VAL A 507 -4.70 17.70 -30.33
C VAL A 507 -6.13 17.25 -30.08
N LYS A 508 -7.03 17.65 -30.98
CA LYS A 508 -8.43 17.21 -31.02
C LYS A 508 -8.63 16.37 -32.27
N SER A 509 -9.19 15.17 -32.14
CA SER A 509 -9.50 14.32 -33.29
C SER A 509 -10.65 13.36 -32.99
N ASP A 510 -11.49 13.11 -33.99
CA ASP A 510 -12.53 12.08 -34.01
C ASP A 510 -12.00 10.68 -34.38
N LEU A 511 -10.72 10.59 -34.76
CA LEU A 511 -10.02 9.35 -35.13
C LEU A 511 -9.32 8.69 -33.94
N ILE A 512 -9.33 9.34 -32.76
CA ILE A 512 -8.71 8.81 -31.54
C ILE A 512 -9.74 8.03 -30.74
N ASP A 513 -9.42 6.83 -30.30
CA ASP A 513 -10.31 6.10 -29.38
C ASP A 513 -10.40 6.81 -28.01
N ARG A 514 -11.63 7.05 -27.54
CA ARG A 514 -11.94 7.74 -26.27
C ARG A 514 -11.16 7.18 -25.07
N GLY A 515 -11.05 5.86 -24.96
CA GLY A 515 -10.35 5.17 -23.86
C GLY A 515 -8.82 5.28 -23.88
N LEU A 516 -8.24 5.82 -24.96
CA LEU A 516 -6.78 5.86 -25.19
C LEU A 516 -6.18 7.27 -25.10
N THR A 517 -6.99 8.33 -24.98
CA THR A 517 -6.54 9.73 -24.94
C THR A 517 -5.42 9.95 -23.91
N GLY A 518 -5.55 9.43 -22.70
CA GLY A 518 -4.51 9.52 -21.66
C GLY A 518 -3.21 8.78 -21.96
N LEU A 519 -3.27 7.62 -22.64
CA LEU A 519 -2.06 6.87 -23.05
C LEU A 519 -1.33 7.59 -24.17
N ILE A 520 -2.08 8.13 -25.14
CA ILE A 520 -1.53 8.91 -26.24
C ILE A 520 -0.89 10.19 -25.69
N ALA A 521 -1.55 10.90 -24.77
CA ALA A 521 -0.99 12.07 -24.11
C ALA A 521 0.34 11.75 -23.41
N GLY A 522 0.43 10.60 -22.73
CA GLY A 522 1.66 10.14 -22.10
C GLY A 522 2.80 9.89 -23.10
N LYS A 523 2.51 9.24 -24.24
CA LYS A 523 3.50 9.03 -25.30
C LYS A 523 3.94 10.34 -25.95
N VAL A 524 3.02 11.29 -26.15
CA VAL A 524 3.34 12.64 -26.67
C VAL A 524 4.25 13.38 -25.70
N LEU A 525 3.91 13.39 -24.41
CA LEU A 525 4.78 13.97 -23.37
C LEU A 525 6.17 13.34 -23.39
N SER A 526 6.26 12.01 -23.48
CA SER A 526 7.54 11.29 -23.52
C SER A 526 8.35 11.57 -24.79
N GLN A 527 7.72 11.74 -25.95
CA GLN A 527 8.42 11.97 -27.22
C GLN A 527 8.85 13.42 -27.41
N TYR A 528 7.98 14.37 -27.03
CA TYR A 528 8.17 15.80 -27.32
C TYR A 528 8.59 16.62 -26.10
N GLY A 529 8.51 16.05 -24.90
CA GLY A 529 8.90 16.72 -23.66
C GLY A 529 8.00 17.87 -23.22
N LYS A 530 6.83 18.04 -23.84
CA LYS A 530 5.86 19.10 -23.52
C LYS A 530 4.58 18.52 -22.95
N THR A 531 3.94 19.25 -22.03
CA THR A 531 2.60 18.92 -21.54
C THR A 531 1.64 18.72 -22.71
N ALA A 532 0.94 17.58 -22.70
CA ALA A 532 0.13 17.09 -23.81
C ALA A 532 -1.34 17.02 -23.40
N VAL A 533 -2.21 17.59 -24.23
CA VAL A 533 -3.65 17.64 -24.09
C VAL A 533 -4.27 16.96 -25.30
N ILE A 534 -4.81 15.76 -25.12
CA ILE A 534 -5.35 14.93 -26.20
C ILE A 534 -6.86 14.77 -26.00
N LEU A 535 -7.65 15.13 -27.01
CA LEU A 535 -9.10 15.11 -26.98
C LEU A 535 -9.66 14.20 -28.08
N TYR A 536 -10.61 13.35 -27.68
CA TYR A 536 -11.53 12.67 -28.58
C TYR A 536 -12.76 13.53 -28.81
N GLU A 537 -13.15 13.73 -30.07
CA GLU A 537 -14.38 14.42 -30.46
C GLU A 537 -15.49 13.40 -30.77
N SER A 538 -16.56 13.39 -29.95
CA SER A 538 -17.71 12.50 -30.18
C SER A 538 -18.50 12.98 -31.40
N LYS A 539 -18.83 12.05 -32.29
CA LYS A 539 -19.66 12.31 -33.49
C LYS A 539 -21.14 12.42 -33.17
N GLU A 540 -21.57 11.89 -32.02
CA GLU A 540 -22.98 11.74 -31.66
C GLU A 540 -23.41 12.76 -30.60
N ASP A 541 -22.53 13.05 -29.64
CA ASP A 541 -22.91 13.77 -28.41
C ASP A 541 -22.58 15.28 -28.44
N GLY A 542 -21.87 15.76 -29.47
CA GLY A 542 -21.45 17.16 -29.56
C GLY A 542 -20.49 17.63 -28.47
N VAL A 543 -19.78 16.69 -27.82
CA VAL A 543 -18.77 16.96 -26.79
C VAL A 543 -17.41 16.34 -27.14
N CYS A 544 -16.36 16.90 -26.56
CA CYS A 544 -15.02 16.35 -26.59
C CYS A 544 -14.62 15.85 -25.19
N THR A 545 -14.11 14.62 -25.11
CA THR A 545 -13.50 14.08 -23.88
C THR A 545 -11.98 14.17 -23.99
N GLY A 546 -11.34 14.87 -23.07
CA GLY A 546 -9.91 15.15 -23.08
C GLY A 546 -9.13 14.53 -21.92
N SER A 547 -7.84 14.30 -22.14
CA SER A 547 -6.86 13.92 -21.13
C SER A 547 -5.60 14.78 -21.23
N ILE A 548 -5.08 15.21 -20.08
CA ILE A 548 -3.83 15.95 -19.93
C ILE A 548 -2.77 15.05 -19.32
N ARG A 549 -1.53 15.13 -19.80
CA ARG A 549 -0.33 14.58 -19.16
C ARG A 549 0.76 15.65 -19.11
N SER A 550 1.35 15.85 -17.94
CA SER A 550 2.31 16.92 -17.68
C SER A 550 3.50 16.45 -16.85
N ARG A 551 4.55 17.27 -16.76
CA ARG A 551 5.79 16.99 -15.98
C ARG A 551 5.63 17.23 -14.48
N GLY A 552 4.41 17.39 -13.99
CA GLY A 552 4.11 17.75 -12.62
C GLY A 552 4.37 19.21 -12.30
N ASP A 553 5.54 19.77 -12.59
CA ASP A 553 5.76 21.22 -12.43
C ASP A 553 4.75 22.04 -13.26
N ASP A 554 4.35 21.48 -14.38
CA ASP A 554 3.21 21.89 -15.17
C ASP A 554 1.89 21.33 -14.57
N ASN A 555 1.28 21.99 -13.57
CA ASN A 555 0.09 21.43 -12.89
C ASN A 555 -1.13 21.32 -13.82
N ALA A 556 -1.50 20.07 -14.17
CA ALA A 556 -2.62 19.76 -15.05
C ALA A 556 -3.99 20.08 -14.44
N ARG A 557 -4.16 19.91 -13.13
CA ARG A 557 -5.43 20.19 -12.43
C ARG A 557 -5.70 21.69 -12.39
N ASP A 558 -4.72 22.49 -11.99
CA ASP A 558 -4.86 23.94 -11.89
C ASP A 558 -5.16 24.57 -13.27
N MET A 559 -4.57 24.01 -14.34
CA MET A 559 -4.87 24.41 -15.72
C MET A 559 -6.35 24.18 -16.09
N LEU A 560 -6.95 23.07 -15.64
CA LEU A 560 -8.38 22.82 -15.83
C LEU A 560 -9.25 23.72 -14.95
N GLU A 561 -8.86 23.92 -13.69
CA GLU A 561 -9.55 24.82 -12.77
C GLU A 561 -9.61 26.26 -13.33
N TYR A 562 -8.49 26.75 -13.89
CA TYR A 562 -8.40 28.05 -14.55
C TYR A 562 -9.31 28.19 -15.79
N SER A 563 -9.75 27.07 -16.36
CA SER A 563 -10.60 27.01 -17.56
C SER A 563 -11.98 26.37 -17.30
N SER A 564 -12.36 26.19 -16.02
CA SER A 564 -13.54 25.46 -15.56
C SER A 564 -14.86 25.97 -16.13
N VAL A 565 -14.97 27.27 -16.42
CA VAL A 565 -16.17 27.90 -17.04
C VAL A 565 -16.55 27.30 -18.40
N TYR A 566 -15.63 26.61 -19.08
CA TYR A 566 -15.87 25.98 -20.38
C TYR A 566 -16.06 24.47 -20.29
N LEU A 567 -15.91 23.88 -19.10
CA LEU A 567 -15.89 22.44 -18.88
C LEU A 567 -17.25 21.97 -18.35
N ASP A 568 -17.73 20.85 -18.88
CA ASP A 568 -18.96 20.21 -18.38
C ASP A 568 -18.65 19.40 -17.11
N LYS A 569 -17.50 18.71 -17.11
CA LYS A 569 -16.96 17.93 -15.98
C LYS A 569 -15.44 17.90 -16.09
N PHE A 570 -14.73 17.95 -14.96
CA PHE A 570 -13.28 17.74 -14.94
C PHE A 570 -12.79 17.21 -13.59
N GLY A 571 -11.59 16.63 -13.59
CA GLY A 571 -10.93 16.12 -12.39
C GLY A 571 -9.51 15.64 -12.67
N GLY A 572 -8.75 15.32 -11.62
CA GLY A 572 -7.39 14.79 -11.70
C GLY A 572 -6.42 15.43 -10.70
N HIS A 573 -5.12 15.27 -10.97
CA HIS A 573 -4.02 15.71 -10.12
C HIS A 573 -2.93 16.43 -10.94
N LYS A 574 -1.83 16.82 -10.28
CA LYS A 574 -0.73 17.61 -10.84
C LYS A 574 -0.19 17.10 -12.18
N ASN A 575 -0.04 15.78 -12.33
CA ASN A 575 0.60 15.14 -13.49
C ASN A 575 -0.38 14.68 -14.58
N ALA A 576 -1.66 14.56 -14.24
CA ALA A 576 -2.66 13.90 -15.06
C ALA A 576 -4.06 14.39 -14.72
N ALA A 577 -4.83 14.78 -15.73
CA ALA A 577 -6.21 15.21 -15.54
C ALA A 577 -7.10 14.81 -16.71
N GLY A 578 -8.41 14.69 -16.46
CA GLY A 578 -9.43 14.35 -17.45
C GLY A 578 -10.58 15.36 -17.42
N PHE A 579 -11.21 15.60 -18.57
CA PHE A 579 -12.27 16.60 -18.69
C PHE A 579 -13.21 16.31 -19.86
N THR A 580 -14.39 16.94 -19.82
CA THR A 580 -15.34 17.00 -20.94
C THR A 580 -15.64 18.47 -21.26
N VAL A 581 -15.66 18.80 -22.55
CA VAL A 581 -15.95 20.15 -23.06
C VAL A 581 -16.86 20.05 -24.27
N SER A 582 -17.93 20.85 -24.33
CA SER A 582 -18.73 20.98 -25.55
C SER A 582 -17.87 21.42 -26.75
N VAL A 583 -18.14 20.86 -27.93
CA VAL A 583 -17.45 21.21 -29.19
C VAL A 583 -17.50 22.73 -29.45
N ASN A 584 -18.61 23.39 -29.05
CA ASN A 584 -18.80 24.83 -29.20
C ASN A 584 -17.89 25.68 -28.29
N ASN A 585 -17.43 25.11 -27.17
CA ASN A 585 -16.56 25.78 -26.21
C ASN A 585 -15.08 25.44 -26.39
N PHE A 586 -14.74 24.43 -27.20
CA PHE A 586 -13.37 23.96 -27.40
C PHE A 586 -12.37 25.08 -27.75
N GLU A 587 -12.70 25.93 -28.72
CA GLU A 587 -11.80 27.01 -29.14
C GLU A 587 -11.51 28.03 -28.02
N LYS A 588 -12.51 28.31 -27.18
CA LYS A 588 -12.36 29.22 -26.03
C LYS A 588 -11.51 28.56 -24.94
N PHE A 589 -11.78 27.29 -24.67
CA PHE A 589 -11.00 26.47 -23.75
C PHE A 589 -9.53 26.39 -24.16
N ALA A 590 -9.24 26.02 -25.42
CA ALA A 590 -7.88 25.87 -25.95
C ALA A 590 -7.06 27.17 -25.79
N LYS A 591 -7.65 28.33 -26.14
CA LYS A 591 -7.01 29.63 -25.95
C LYS A 591 -6.71 29.93 -24.48
N LYS A 592 -7.62 29.54 -23.58
CA LYS A 592 -7.49 29.79 -22.14
C LYS A 592 -6.35 28.97 -21.52
N ILE A 593 -6.22 27.69 -21.89
CA ILE A 593 -5.15 26.82 -21.37
C ILE A 593 -3.77 27.15 -21.98
N ILE A 594 -3.70 27.56 -23.26
CA ILE A 594 -2.45 28.06 -23.86
C ILE A 594 -1.97 29.31 -23.12
N LYS A 595 -2.90 30.22 -22.79
CA LYS A 595 -2.60 31.42 -22.02
C LYS A 595 -2.04 31.06 -20.64
N TYR A 596 -2.72 30.19 -19.91
CA TYR A 596 -2.26 29.71 -18.60
C TYR A 596 -0.84 29.14 -18.66
N ALA A 597 -0.59 28.20 -19.58
CA ALA A 597 0.73 27.58 -19.72
C ALA A 597 1.84 28.59 -20.11
N SER A 598 1.49 29.66 -20.84
CA SER A 598 2.43 30.73 -21.16
C SER A 598 2.74 31.59 -19.93
N GLU A 599 1.73 31.94 -19.12
CA GLU A 599 1.86 32.74 -17.91
C GLU A 599 2.67 32.00 -16.82
N GLU A 600 2.46 30.69 -16.70
CA GLU A 600 3.17 29.81 -15.75
C GLU A 600 4.55 29.33 -16.25
N ASN A 601 5.02 29.79 -17.42
CA ASN A 601 6.29 29.40 -18.04
C ASN A 601 6.51 27.88 -18.12
N PHE A 602 5.48 27.14 -18.53
CA PHE A 602 5.64 25.72 -18.82
C PHE A 602 6.79 25.58 -19.82
N ASN A 603 7.68 24.61 -19.57
CA ASN A 603 8.82 24.27 -20.43
C ASN A 603 10.14 25.09 -20.26
N THR A 604 10.43 25.70 -19.10
CA THR A 604 11.80 26.11 -18.77
C THR A 604 12.57 24.96 -18.13
N SER A 605 13.45 24.32 -18.91
CA SER A 605 14.32 23.21 -18.51
C SER A 605 15.09 23.50 -17.21
N LYS A 606 14.80 22.73 -16.17
CA LYS A 606 15.75 22.40 -15.11
C LYS A 606 15.77 20.88 -14.99
N ASP A 607 16.70 20.25 -15.70
CA ASP A 607 17.15 18.92 -15.29
C ASP A 607 17.93 19.10 -13.97
N GLU A 608 17.21 19.13 -12.85
CA GLU A 608 17.81 19.16 -11.51
C GLU A 608 18.12 17.73 -11.03
N LYS A 609 19.37 17.55 -10.59
CA LYS A 609 20.04 16.39 -9.97
C LYS A 609 19.61 14.99 -10.47
N THR A 610 20.50 14.38 -11.25
CA THR A 610 20.41 13.02 -11.81
C THR A 610 20.88 11.89 -10.88
N TYR A 611 21.19 12.16 -9.60
CA TYR A 611 21.71 11.17 -8.66
C TYR A 611 21.47 11.54 -7.19
N ASP A 612 21.43 10.53 -6.32
CA ASP A 612 21.21 10.65 -4.87
C ASP A 612 22.50 10.92 -4.10
N LEU A 613 23.57 10.15 -4.37
CA LEU A 613 24.84 10.22 -3.64
C LEU A 613 26.05 10.02 -4.57
N GLU A 614 27.15 10.71 -4.29
CA GLU A 614 28.45 10.40 -4.89
C GLU A 614 29.10 9.24 -4.14
N LEU A 615 29.65 8.26 -4.86
CA LEU A 615 30.32 7.09 -4.28
C LEU A 615 31.70 6.86 -4.91
N ASP A 616 32.63 6.34 -4.10
CA ASP A 616 33.88 5.73 -4.58
C ASP A 616 33.66 4.22 -4.74
N PHE A 617 34.30 3.62 -5.75
CA PHE A 617 34.19 2.18 -6.00
C PHE A 617 34.66 1.31 -4.82
N LYS A 618 35.50 1.83 -3.90
CA LYS A 618 35.89 1.10 -2.68
C LYS A 618 34.71 0.81 -1.75
N ASP A 619 33.67 1.64 -1.80
CA ASP A 619 32.49 1.52 -0.94
C ASP A 619 31.48 0.52 -1.52
N ILE A 620 31.66 0.14 -2.79
CA ILE A 620 30.81 -0.82 -3.51
C ILE A 620 31.30 -2.24 -3.22
N ASN A 621 30.68 -2.89 -2.24
CA ASN A 621 30.96 -4.28 -1.88
C ASN A 621 29.67 -5.10 -1.74
N MET A 622 29.81 -6.42 -1.55
CA MET A 622 28.66 -7.33 -1.43
C MET A 622 27.73 -6.96 -0.27
N GLN A 623 28.29 -6.56 0.88
CA GLN A 623 27.49 -6.17 2.03
C GLN A 623 26.66 -4.92 1.72
N PHE A 624 27.26 -3.90 1.11
CA PHE A 624 26.56 -2.68 0.68
C PHE A 624 25.45 -3.00 -0.32
N ALA A 625 25.72 -3.84 -1.32
CA ALA A 625 24.71 -4.25 -2.29
C ALA A 625 23.57 -5.07 -1.65
N GLU A 626 23.87 -5.91 -0.64
CA GLU A 626 22.84 -6.65 0.11
C GLU A 626 21.98 -5.70 0.96
N TYR A 627 22.54 -4.61 1.48
CA TYR A 627 21.74 -3.55 2.12
C TYR A 627 20.80 -2.87 1.13
N LEU A 628 21.28 -2.55 -0.08
CA LEU A 628 20.44 -1.93 -1.12
C LEU A 628 19.28 -2.84 -1.53
N GLU A 629 19.47 -4.15 -1.64
CA GLU A 629 18.33 -5.06 -1.90
C GLU A 629 17.24 -4.99 -0.82
N LEU A 630 17.60 -4.66 0.43
CA LEU A 630 16.61 -4.51 1.52
C LEU A 630 15.79 -3.21 1.40
N PHE A 631 16.18 -2.28 0.52
CA PHE A 631 15.39 -1.12 0.14
C PHE A 631 14.30 -1.48 -0.89
N GLU A 632 14.34 -2.66 -1.51
CA GLU A 632 13.21 -3.18 -2.28
C GLU A 632 12.00 -3.39 -1.35
N PRO A 633 10.75 -3.21 -1.84
CA PRO A 633 10.37 -2.86 -3.20
C PRO A 633 10.63 -1.38 -3.54
N TYR A 634 11.17 -1.13 -4.73
CA TYR A 634 11.31 0.23 -5.26
C TYR A 634 10.04 0.68 -5.99
N GLY A 635 9.76 1.98 -6.00
CA GLY A 635 8.61 2.57 -6.69
C GLY A 635 8.49 4.05 -6.36
N PHE A 636 7.32 4.64 -6.56
CA PHE A 636 7.09 6.05 -6.26
C PHE A 636 7.36 6.34 -4.77
N ALA A 637 8.09 7.42 -4.49
CA ALA A 637 8.55 7.84 -3.17
C ALA A 637 9.54 6.89 -2.45
N ASN A 638 9.92 5.78 -3.09
CA ASN A 638 11.03 4.93 -2.68
C ASN A 638 11.77 4.43 -3.93
N GLU A 639 12.33 5.37 -4.68
CA GLU A 639 13.01 5.11 -5.93
C GLU A 639 14.29 4.28 -5.70
N GLU A 640 14.72 3.55 -6.73
CA GLU A 640 15.99 2.83 -6.70
C GLU A 640 17.16 3.83 -6.67
N PRO A 641 18.07 3.78 -5.68
CA PRO A 641 19.16 4.74 -5.55
C PRO A 641 20.03 4.84 -6.80
N VAL A 642 20.26 6.08 -7.25
CA VAL A 642 21.19 6.41 -8.32
C VAL A 642 22.44 7.04 -7.72
N PHE A 643 23.59 6.46 -8.02
CA PHE A 643 24.88 6.92 -7.52
C PHE A 643 25.67 7.61 -8.62
N PHE A 644 26.61 8.47 -8.23
CA PHE A 644 27.47 9.18 -9.16
C PHE A 644 28.95 8.96 -8.83
N THR A 645 29.78 8.86 -9.88
CA THR A 645 31.24 8.93 -9.75
C THR A 645 31.80 9.75 -10.91
N ASN A 646 32.58 10.77 -10.59
CA ASN A 646 33.28 11.58 -11.59
C ASN A 646 34.63 10.98 -11.99
N ARG A 647 35.15 11.43 -13.14
CA ARG A 647 36.51 11.16 -13.64
C ARG A 647 36.91 9.68 -13.50
N VAL A 648 36.09 8.79 -14.03
CA VAL A 648 36.30 7.33 -14.06
C VAL A 648 37.07 6.95 -15.31
N THR A 649 38.08 6.10 -15.18
CA THR A 649 38.83 5.55 -16.31
C THR A 649 38.22 4.22 -16.75
N ILE A 650 38.13 4.01 -18.05
CA ILE A 650 37.69 2.73 -18.65
C ILE A 650 38.92 1.89 -18.94
N ASN A 651 39.07 0.74 -18.27
CA ASN A 651 40.19 -0.17 -18.48
C ASN A 651 39.95 -1.14 -19.64
N SER A 652 38.71 -1.58 -19.83
CA SER A 652 38.31 -2.44 -20.94
C SER A 652 36.83 -2.31 -21.25
N ILE A 653 36.47 -2.54 -22.51
CA ILE A 653 35.10 -2.63 -23.01
C ILE A 653 34.94 -3.96 -23.74
N GLU A 654 33.89 -4.70 -23.39
CA GLU A 654 33.48 -5.94 -24.04
C GLU A 654 32.07 -5.74 -24.62
N LYS A 655 31.93 -5.93 -25.93
CA LYS A 655 30.62 -5.85 -26.62
C LYS A 655 29.87 -7.17 -26.47
N ILE A 656 28.60 -7.08 -26.09
CA ILE A 656 27.68 -8.20 -25.93
C ILE A 656 26.48 -7.97 -26.85
N ASN A 657 26.35 -8.78 -27.90
CA ASN A 657 25.21 -8.72 -28.82
C ASN A 657 24.09 -9.65 -28.33
N LYS A 658 22.95 -9.08 -27.95
CA LYS A 658 21.78 -9.85 -27.48
C LYS A 658 20.49 -9.14 -27.90
N ASN A 659 19.46 -9.89 -28.31
CA ASN A 659 18.16 -9.35 -28.72
C ASN A 659 18.24 -8.24 -29.78
N ASN A 660 19.15 -8.37 -30.76
CA ASN A 660 19.42 -7.35 -31.79
C ASN A 660 19.83 -5.97 -31.25
N LYS A 661 20.36 -5.92 -30.02
CA LYS A 661 20.92 -4.72 -29.40
C LYS A 661 22.36 -4.96 -28.98
N ILE A 662 23.16 -3.90 -29.03
CA ILE A 662 24.53 -3.89 -28.51
C ILE A 662 24.45 -3.52 -27.02
N HIS A 663 25.12 -4.31 -26.19
CA HIS A 663 25.32 -4.03 -24.77
C HIS A 663 26.82 -3.95 -24.50
N LEU A 664 27.22 -3.09 -23.58
CA LEU A 664 28.64 -2.94 -23.22
C LEU A 664 28.86 -3.44 -21.80
N LYS A 665 29.90 -4.22 -21.61
CA LYS A 665 30.42 -4.59 -20.32
C LYS A 665 31.77 -3.92 -20.14
N LEU A 666 31.92 -3.14 -19.07
CA LEU A 666 33.09 -2.31 -18.86
C LEU A 666 33.80 -2.71 -17.56
N GLN A 667 35.12 -2.66 -17.56
CA GLN A 667 35.91 -2.60 -16.33
C GLN A 667 36.31 -1.16 -16.09
N LEU A 668 35.85 -0.60 -14.97
CA LEU A 668 36.08 0.79 -14.61
C LEU A 668 37.09 0.88 -13.47
N GLN A 669 37.82 1.99 -13.42
CA GLN A 669 38.77 2.28 -12.35
C GLN A 669 38.70 3.73 -11.90
N LYS A 670 38.77 3.93 -10.57
CA LYS A 670 38.87 5.23 -9.91
C LYS A 670 39.71 5.10 -8.65
N ASN A 671 40.70 5.98 -8.46
CA ASN A 671 41.54 6.01 -7.24
C ASN A 671 42.16 4.66 -6.84
N GLY A 672 42.43 3.77 -7.80
CA GLY A 672 42.94 2.41 -7.55
C GLY A 672 41.88 1.32 -7.31
N SER A 673 40.63 1.70 -7.06
CA SER A 673 39.48 0.80 -6.92
C SER A 673 38.88 0.46 -8.28
N ARG A 674 38.34 -0.75 -8.44
CA ARG A 674 37.75 -1.25 -9.70
C ARG A 674 36.28 -1.61 -9.53
N ALA A 675 35.50 -1.43 -10.59
CA ALA A 675 34.10 -1.84 -10.65
C ALA A 675 33.77 -2.47 -12.01
N ASN A 676 32.93 -3.51 -12.00
CA ASN A 676 32.37 -4.10 -13.22
C ASN A 676 31.04 -3.43 -13.54
N ALA A 677 30.92 -2.89 -14.75
CA ALA A 677 29.77 -2.11 -15.19
C ALA A 677 29.08 -2.69 -16.42
N ILE A 678 27.78 -2.40 -16.58
CA ILE A 678 26.98 -2.73 -17.76
C ILE A 678 26.30 -1.46 -18.28
N ILE A 679 26.34 -1.25 -19.59
CA ILE A 679 25.49 -0.30 -20.34
C ILE A 679 24.55 -1.12 -21.22
N TRP A 680 23.24 -0.92 -21.07
CA TRP A 680 22.23 -1.58 -21.89
C TRP A 680 21.84 -0.72 -23.10
N SER A 681 21.63 -1.33 -24.27
CA SER A 681 21.13 -0.68 -25.49
C SER A 681 22.01 0.45 -26.02
N SER A 682 23.32 0.18 -26.14
CA SER A 682 24.28 1.12 -26.72
C SER A 682 24.38 0.95 -28.25
N SER A 683 25.20 1.79 -28.89
CA SER A 683 25.51 1.79 -30.32
C SER A 683 27.02 1.66 -30.57
N GLU A 684 27.38 1.34 -31.82
CA GLU A 684 28.80 1.33 -32.26
C GLU A 684 29.46 2.70 -32.06
N GLU A 685 28.75 3.78 -32.36
CA GLU A 685 29.24 5.15 -32.21
C GLU A 685 29.56 5.50 -30.75
N GLU A 686 28.66 5.17 -29.82
CA GLU A 686 28.88 5.37 -28.40
C GLU A 686 30.05 4.55 -27.88
N CYS A 687 30.19 3.30 -28.33
CA CYS A 687 31.31 2.45 -27.97
C CYS A 687 32.64 3.09 -28.38
N SER A 688 32.75 3.57 -29.62
CA SER A 688 33.96 4.25 -30.10
C SER A 688 34.26 5.55 -29.34
N LYS A 689 33.22 6.32 -28.97
CA LYS A 689 33.38 7.51 -28.14
C LYS A 689 33.91 7.18 -26.74
N LEU A 690 33.41 6.11 -26.13
CA LEU A 690 33.89 5.62 -24.83
C LEU A 690 35.32 5.09 -24.91
N GLU A 691 35.69 4.33 -25.94
CA GLU A 691 37.06 3.83 -26.16
C GLU A 691 38.08 4.97 -26.31
N ALA A 692 37.68 6.09 -26.93
CA ALA A 692 38.53 7.26 -27.11
C ALA A 692 38.57 8.18 -25.89
N SER A 693 37.75 7.95 -24.87
CA SER A 693 37.66 8.82 -23.68
C SER A 693 38.79 8.56 -22.69
N ASN A 694 39.35 9.63 -22.12
CA ASN A 694 40.31 9.51 -21.02
C ASN A 694 39.59 9.27 -19.69
N PHE A 695 38.51 10.02 -19.48
CA PHE A 695 37.69 9.94 -18.29
C PHE A 695 36.22 10.17 -18.63
N ILE A 696 35.34 9.51 -17.88
CA ILE A 696 33.89 9.71 -17.93
C ILE A 696 33.34 10.03 -16.54
N ASN A 697 32.28 10.83 -16.49
CA ASN A 697 31.42 10.90 -15.31
C ASN A 697 30.27 9.93 -15.53
N ILE A 698 29.89 9.18 -14.50
CA ILE A 698 28.84 8.17 -14.60
C ILE A 698 27.80 8.37 -13.50
N SER A 699 26.53 8.15 -13.86
CA SER A 699 25.43 7.88 -12.93
C SER A 699 24.99 6.42 -13.10
N TYR A 700 24.79 5.70 -12.00
CA TYR A 700 24.59 4.25 -12.05
C TYR A 700 23.79 3.70 -10.86
N LYS A 701 23.17 2.54 -11.08
CA LYS A 701 22.53 1.72 -10.05
C LYS A 701 23.44 0.53 -9.71
N ILE A 702 23.31 -0.02 -8.49
CA ILE A 702 24.13 -1.15 -8.02
C ILE A 702 23.21 -2.35 -7.80
N LYS A 703 23.51 -3.51 -8.40
CA LYS A 703 22.74 -4.74 -8.20
C LYS A 703 23.61 -5.95 -7.94
N ILE A 704 23.04 -6.95 -7.27
CA ILE A 704 23.64 -8.28 -7.11
C ILE A 704 23.18 -9.18 -8.25
N ASN A 705 24.11 -9.59 -9.09
CA ASN A 705 23.86 -10.62 -10.08
C ASN A 705 24.05 -12.01 -9.48
N ARG A 706 23.09 -12.91 -9.68
CA ARG A 706 23.11 -14.30 -9.20
C ARG A 706 23.17 -15.24 -10.40
N PHE A 707 24.30 -15.92 -10.61
CA PHE A 707 24.48 -16.83 -11.74
C PHE A 707 25.24 -18.10 -11.32
N ASN A 708 24.71 -19.28 -11.61
CA ASN A 708 25.29 -20.60 -11.29
C ASN A 708 25.80 -20.72 -9.83
N GLY A 709 25.05 -20.19 -8.87
CA GLY A 709 25.42 -20.22 -7.45
C GLY A 709 26.45 -19.17 -7.02
N SER A 710 27.03 -18.40 -7.96
CA SER A 710 27.90 -17.26 -7.66
C SER A 710 27.10 -15.96 -7.53
N LYS A 711 27.57 -15.06 -6.64
CA LYS A 711 27.05 -13.70 -6.48
C LYS A 711 28.13 -12.70 -6.86
N GLU A 712 27.80 -11.73 -7.68
CA GLU A 712 28.70 -10.66 -8.10
C GLU A 712 27.99 -9.31 -8.01
N VAL A 713 28.65 -8.30 -7.43
CA VAL A 713 28.15 -6.92 -7.46
C VAL A 713 28.50 -6.29 -8.80
N LYS A 714 27.49 -5.72 -9.47
CA LYS A 714 27.68 -4.98 -10.73
C LYS A 714 27.01 -3.63 -10.65
N ILE A 715 27.61 -2.66 -11.33
CA ILE A 715 26.99 -1.36 -11.54
C ILE A 715 26.34 -1.31 -12.93
N TYR A 716 25.19 -0.66 -13.03
CA TYR A 716 24.44 -0.47 -14.27
C TYR A 716 24.41 1.03 -14.54
N ILE A 717 25.12 1.46 -15.59
CA ILE A 717 25.24 2.87 -15.93
C ILE A 717 23.93 3.31 -16.57
N GLU A 718 23.31 4.34 -15.99
CA GLU A 718 22.07 4.95 -16.48
C GLU A 718 22.38 6.08 -17.44
N ASN A 719 23.29 6.99 -17.07
CA ASN A 719 23.80 8.06 -17.91
C ASN A 719 25.32 8.25 -17.71
N TYR A 720 26.00 8.73 -18.73
CA TYR A 720 27.42 9.09 -18.66
C TYR A 720 27.71 10.38 -19.45
N GLU A 721 28.75 11.09 -19.03
CA GLU A 721 29.27 12.29 -19.68
C GLU A 721 30.76 12.08 -19.96
N ILE A 722 31.14 12.28 -21.22
CA ILE A 722 32.53 12.18 -21.67
C ILE A 722 33.19 13.55 -21.47
N ASN A 723 34.32 13.58 -20.74
CA ASN A 723 35.06 14.82 -20.45
C ASN A 723 36.33 14.95 -21.29
#